data_AF-A0A804IC94-F1
#
_entry.id   AF-A0A804IC94-F1
#
_cell.length_a   1.000
_cell.length_b   1.000
_cell.length_c   1.000
_cell.angle_alpha   90.00
_cell.angle_beta   90.00
_cell.angle_gamma   90.00
#
_symmetry.space_group_name_H-M   'P 1'
#
loop_
_entity.id
_entity.type
_entity.pdbx_description
1 polymer ?
#
loop_
_entity_poly.entity_id
_entity_poly.type
_entity_poly.pdbx_seq_one_letter_code
_entity_poly.pdbx_strand_id
1 'polypeptide(L)'
;MAAVSLSFKRSDSIAEGMPEALKESRYQMKKCFARYVSKGKRVMKNPQLMEELEKSIDDEAEKAKVMEGFLGYIICSTQEAVVLPPFVAFAVRPHPGIWEYVKVHSVDLSVDGITPCEYLKNKETIYDEKWATDEHALEVDFGALEPSTPLLTLPSSIGKGAQFISRFISAKLNASSESMKPLLDYLLALNHGGQKLMINNTFDTVNKLQTALLLAEVFVSGLPKNTPFQKFEPRFEEWGLEKGWGDTAATVKETLNCLSEVLQAPDPVNLEKFFGRVPSIFNIVILSPHGYFGQADVLGLPDTGGQIVYILDQVKAFEEELLLRIKQQGLTIKPQILVVTRLIPEAKGTKCNQELEPILNTKHSHILRVPFKTETGVVQQWVSRFDVYPYLERYAQDAAAKVVDILQGKPDLIIGNYTDGNLVASLMATKLGVTQGTIAHALEKTKYEDSDVKWKELEPKYHFSCQFTADMIAMNTTDFIITSTYQEIAGSKDRPGQYESHHAFTLPGLCRFVSGIDVFHPKFNIASPGADQSVYFPYTQKQKRLTSLHPAIEELLYSKTDNEEHTGYLEDRKKPIIFSMARLDTVKNITGLVEWYGKNKKLRGLVNLVVVAGFLDPSKSKDREEISEIKKMRSLIEKYQLKGQMRWIAAQTDRVRNGELYRCIADTKGAFVQPALYEAFGLTVIEAMNCGLPTFATNQGGPAEIIVDGVSGFHIDPTDGEEASGKMADFFERCKDASYWNKISTAGLQRIYECYTWKIYATKVLNMGSIYGLWRQLNKEEQLAKEKYLQLFYNLQFRNLAKTVPIATDQAQQEAKPKPVAIPASQPSQNPIRKLLAICTRKHKGGQ
;
A
#
# COMPACT_ATOMS: atom_id res chain seq x y z
N MET A 1 -18.40 27.59 -3.89
CA MET A 1 -19.11 28.28 -2.79
C MET A 1 -18.15 28.45 -1.63
N ALA A 2 -18.15 29.62 -1.01
CA ALA A 2 -17.14 30.06 -0.06
C ALA A 2 -17.11 29.17 1.19
N ALA A 3 -15.90 28.79 1.60
CA ALA A 3 -15.62 28.06 2.83
C ALA A 3 -16.05 28.91 4.04
N VAL A 4 -17.17 28.57 4.65
CA VAL A 4 -17.53 29.06 5.97
C VAL A 4 -16.61 28.35 6.97
N SER A 5 -15.64 29.08 7.50
CA SER A 5 -14.77 28.62 8.56
C SER A 5 -15.57 28.49 9.86
N LEU A 6 -16.08 27.29 10.15
CA LEU A 6 -16.55 26.95 11.49
C LEU A 6 -15.34 26.96 12.44
N SER A 7 -15.24 27.99 13.27
CA SER A 7 -14.27 28.07 14.36
C SER A 7 -14.68 27.09 15.46
N PHE A 8 -14.28 25.83 15.34
CA PHE A 8 -14.38 24.90 16.45
C PHE A 8 -13.34 25.27 17.51
N LYS A 9 -13.83 25.81 18.64
CA LYS A 9 -13.04 25.90 19.88
C LYS A 9 -12.60 24.49 20.25
N ARG A 10 -11.30 24.30 20.38
CA ARG A 10 -10.62 23.02 20.62
C ARG A 10 -10.72 22.58 22.09
N SER A 11 -11.90 22.63 22.72
CA SER A 11 -12.05 22.37 24.16
C SER A 11 -13.14 21.40 24.60
N ASP A 12 -14.12 21.04 23.76
CA ASP A 12 -15.27 20.26 24.25
C ASP A 12 -15.34 18.93 23.49
N SER A 13 -15.28 17.81 24.22
CA SER A 13 -15.46 16.47 23.64
C SER A 13 -16.87 16.32 23.04
N ILE A 14 -17.07 15.39 22.10
CA ILE A 14 -18.38 15.12 21.53
C ILE A 14 -19.38 14.72 22.62
N ALA A 15 -18.93 13.98 23.64
CA ALA A 15 -19.76 13.61 24.79
C ALA A 15 -20.25 14.83 25.58
N GLU A 16 -19.45 15.90 25.68
CA GLU A 16 -19.81 17.14 26.39
C GLU A 16 -20.68 18.07 25.54
N GLY A 17 -20.40 18.19 24.23
CA GLY A 17 -21.10 19.12 23.36
C GLY A 17 -22.39 18.56 22.73
N MET A 18 -22.50 17.25 22.52
CA MET A 18 -23.67 16.63 21.88
C MET A 18 -24.97 16.83 22.68
N PRO A 19 -25.00 16.78 24.03
CA PRO A 19 -26.20 17.09 24.81
C PRO A 19 -26.82 18.45 24.49
N GLU A 20 -26.02 19.50 24.36
CA GLU A 20 -26.54 20.84 24.03
C GLU A 20 -27.02 20.92 22.59
N ALA A 21 -26.29 20.34 21.63
CA ALA A 21 -26.73 20.27 20.24
C ALA A 21 -28.06 19.50 20.07
N LEU A 22 -28.27 18.43 20.84
CA LEU A 22 -29.54 17.69 20.86
C LEU A 22 -30.67 18.52 21.50
N LYS A 23 -30.39 19.40 22.46
CA LYS A 23 -31.41 20.29 23.07
C LYS A 23 -31.87 21.37 22.10
N GLU A 24 -30.96 21.95 21.31
CA GLU A 24 -31.28 23.00 20.33
C GLU A 24 -32.30 22.56 19.27
N SER A 25 -32.36 21.26 18.96
CA SER A 25 -33.27 20.65 17.98
C SER A 25 -34.05 19.46 18.56
N ARG A 26 -34.44 19.55 19.84
CA ARG A 26 -34.97 18.42 20.63
C ARG A 26 -36.15 17.69 19.99
N TYR A 27 -37.09 18.42 19.38
CA TYR A 27 -38.29 17.82 18.79
C TYR A 27 -37.93 16.95 17.57
N GLN A 28 -37.15 17.52 16.64
CA GLN A 28 -36.64 16.86 15.45
C GLN A 28 -35.77 15.67 15.83
N MET A 29 -34.94 15.80 16.86
CA MET A 29 -34.07 14.72 17.31
C MET A 29 -34.82 13.56 17.93
N LYS A 30 -35.90 13.81 18.70
CA LYS A 30 -36.75 12.71 19.15
C LYS A 30 -37.38 11.94 17.98
N LYS A 31 -37.85 12.65 16.94
CA LYS A 31 -38.38 12.02 15.71
C LYS A 31 -37.29 11.23 14.99
N CYS A 32 -36.09 11.78 14.84
CA CYS A 32 -34.94 11.13 14.22
C CYS A 32 -34.52 9.85 14.97
N PHE A 33 -34.29 9.93 16.28
CA PHE A 33 -33.87 8.80 17.09
C PHE A 33 -34.96 7.73 17.18
N ALA A 34 -36.24 8.10 17.20
CA ALA A 34 -37.34 7.14 17.06
C ALA A 34 -37.25 6.35 15.73
N ARG A 35 -36.90 7.02 14.63
CA ARG A 35 -36.66 6.35 13.33
C ARG A 35 -35.43 5.46 13.37
N TYR A 36 -34.33 5.90 14.00
CA TYR A 36 -33.15 5.06 14.20
C TYR A 36 -33.50 3.77 14.94
N VAL A 37 -34.23 3.80 16.04
CA VAL A 37 -34.56 2.57 16.79
C VAL A 37 -35.69 1.74 16.18
N SER A 38 -36.50 2.31 15.27
CA SER A 38 -37.74 1.67 14.75
C SER A 38 -37.55 0.30 14.07
N LYS A 39 -36.41 0.08 13.40
CA LYS A 39 -36.11 -1.18 12.69
C LYS A 39 -35.33 -2.19 13.55
N GLY A 40 -35.28 -2.01 14.86
CA GLY A 40 -34.64 -2.95 15.81
C GLY A 40 -33.12 -2.92 15.81
N LYS A 41 -32.52 -3.99 16.39
CA LYS A 41 -31.06 -4.17 16.55
C LYS A 41 -30.36 -4.21 15.18
N ARG A 42 -29.45 -3.28 14.89
CA ARG A 42 -28.67 -3.24 13.63
C ARG A 42 -27.48 -2.28 13.69
N VAL A 43 -26.54 -2.44 12.76
CA VAL A 43 -25.52 -1.41 12.47
C VAL A 43 -26.04 -0.51 11.36
N MET A 44 -25.88 0.80 11.51
CA MET A 44 -26.17 1.81 10.49
C MET A 44 -24.87 2.45 10.02
N LYS A 45 -24.65 2.51 8.70
CA LYS A 45 -23.54 3.28 8.10
C LYS A 45 -23.96 4.74 7.92
N ASN A 46 -22.99 5.63 7.73
CA ASN A 46 -23.23 7.08 7.59
C ASN A 46 -24.37 7.44 6.61
N PRO A 47 -24.45 6.91 5.37
CA PRO A 47 -25.52 7.29 4.44
C PRO A 47 -26.92 6.98 4.97
N GLN A 48 -27.08 5.91 5.75
CA GLN A 48 -28.34 5.53 6.35
C GLN A 48 -28.71 6.44 7.54
N LEU A 49 -27.70 6.89 8.30
CA LEU A 49 -27.90 7.86 9.38
C LEU A 49 -28.38 9.19 8.83
N MET A 50 -27.72 9.65 7.76
CA MET A 50 -28.09 10.85 7.03
C MET A 50 -29.49 10.75 6.44
N GLU A 51 -29.80 9.66 5.73
CA GLU A 51 -31.12 9.46 5.12
C GLU A 51 -32.28 9.52 6.15
N GLU A 52 -32.14 8.87 7.30
CA GLU A 52 -33.17 8.90 8.34
C GLU A 52 -33.21 10.24 9.09
N LEU A 53 -32.09 10.96 9.20
CA LEU A 53 -32.04 12.33 9.72
C LEU A 53 -32.81 13.27 8.79
N GLU A 54 -32.53 13.24 7.49
CA GLU A 54 -33.20 14.08 6.52
C GLU A 54 -34.72 13.82 6.49
N LYS A 55 -35.14 12.55 6.56
CA LYS A 55 -36.57 12.19 6.63
C LYS A 55 -37.27 12.57 7.94
N SER A 56 -36.50 12.98 8.96
CA SER A 56 -37.07 13.38 10.25
C SER A 56 -37.45 14.86 10.30
N ILE A 57 -36.87 15.68 9.40
CA ILE A 57 -37.05 17.13 9.38
C ILE A 57 -37.83 17.50 8.12
N ASP A 58 -39.06 17.97 8.29
CA ASP A 58 -39.95 18.27 7.16
C ASP A 58 -39.70 19.69 6.59
N ASP A 59 -39.14 20.60 7.39
CA ASP A 59 -38.81 21.98 7.00
C ASP A 59 -37.35 22.11 6.52
N GLU A 60 -37.15 22.63 5.30
CA GLU A 60 -35.82 22.75 4.69
C GLU A 60 -34.91 23.75 5.41
N ALA A 61 -35.45 24.81 6.03
CA ALA A 61 -34.62 25.78 6.76
C ALA A 61 -34.14 25.20 8.10
N GLU A 62 -34.98 24.44 8.81
CA GLU A 62 -34.58 23.67 9.99
C GLU A 62 -33.56 22.58 9.63
N LYS A 63 -33.77 21.90 8.49
CA LYS A 63 -32.84 20.89 7.99
C LYS A 63 -31.45 21.49 7.75
N ALA A 64 -31.38 22.61 7.03
CA ALA A 64 -30.14 23.35 6.83
C ALA A 64 -29.49 23.76 8.15
N LYS A 65 -30.27 24.30 9.11
CA LYS A 65 -29.77 24.70 10.43
C LYS A 65 -29.15 23.53 11.20
N VAL A 66 -29.78 22.36 11.20
CA VAL A 66 -29.25 21.16 11.87
C VAL A 66 -27.97 20.68 11.19
N MET A 67 -27.96 20.66 9.86
CA MET A 67 -26.81 20.19 9.07
C MET A 67 -25.60 21.12 9.16
N GLU A 68 -25.82 22.43 9.26
CA GLU A 68 -24.76 23.43 9.43
C GLU A 68 -24.27 23.53 10.89
N GLY A 69 -25.04 23.01 11.85
CA GLY A 69 -24.73 23.02 13.28
C GLY A 69 -23.80 21.90 13.75
N PHE A 70 -23.53 21.87 15.07
CA PHE A 70 -22.63 20.87 15.67
C PHE A 70 -23.13 19.43 15.50
N LEU A 71 -24.44 19.22 15.54
CA LEU A 71 -25.01 17.89 15.33
C LEU A 71 -24.78 17.40 13.89
N GLY A 72 -24.99 18.26 12.89
CA GLY A 72 -24.66 17.96 11.50
C GLY A 72 -23.18 17.57 11.35
N TYR A 73 -22.28 18.30 12.02
CA TYR A 73 -20.86 17.93 12.08
C TYR A 73 -20.61 16.53 12.68
N ILE A 74 -21.24 16.19 13.82
CA ILE A 74 -21.11 14.88 14.46
C ILE A 74 -21.62 13.77 13.52
N ILE A 75 -22.80 13.93 12.94
CA ILE A 75 -23.39 12.92 12.05
C ILE A 75 -22.54 12.76 10.79
N CYS A 76 -22.11 13.85 10.15
CA CYS A 76 -21.21 13.80 8.98
C CYS A 76 -19.86 13.13 9.30
N SER A 77 -19.37 13.28 10.53
CA SER A 77 -18.11 12.69 10.98
C SER A 77 -18.29 11.26 11.56
N THR A 78 -19.52 10.77 11.70
CA THR A 78 -19.83 9.43 12.18
C THR A 78 -19.54 8.41 11.09
N GLN A 79 -18.73 7.39 11.40
CA GLN A 79 -18.42 6.32 10.44
C GLN A 79 -19.51 5.25 10.43
N GLU A 80 -19.95 4.84 11.62
CA GLU A 80 -21.06 3.93 11.82
C GLU A 80 -21.69 4.14 13.19
N ALA A 81 -22.93 3.66 13.33
CA ALA A 81 -23.64 3.64 14.59
C ALA A 81 -24.29 2.27 14.84
N VAL A 82 -24.21 1.80 16.07
CA VAL A 82 -24.82 0.57 16.57
C VAL A 82 -26.15 0.92 17.22
N VAL A 83 -27.24 0.35 16.71
CA VAL A 83 -28.59 0.54 17.24
C VAL A 83 -28.96 -0.66 18.11
N LEU A 84 -29.16 -0.43 19.40
CA LEU A 84 -29.67 -1.40 20.38
C LEU A 84 -30.78 -0.73 21.19
N PRO A 85 -32.06 -0.82 20.76
CA PRO A 85 -33.15 -0.08 21.38
C PRO A 85 -33.19 -0.26 22.91
N PRO A 86 -33.33 0.83 23.70
CA PRO A 86 -33.59 2.21 23.28
C PRO A 86 -32.34 3.06 22.93
N PHE A 87 -31.14 2.47 22.84
CA PHE A 87 -29.88 3.18 22.63
C PHE A 87 -29.38 3.18 21.18
N VAL A 88 -28.63 4.22 20.84
CA VAL A 88 -27.82 4.31 19.62
C VAL A 88 -26.40 4.73 20.02
N ALA A 89 -25.42 3.86 19.74
CA ALA A 89 -24.01 4.14 20.00
C ALA A 89 -23.30 4.56 18.70
N PHE A 90 -22.63 5.71 18.69
CA PHE A 90 -21.96 6.29 17.53
C PHE A 90 -20.46 6.09 17.64
N ALA A 91 -19.82 5.68 16.55
CA ALA A 91 -18.37 5.79 16.35
C ALA A 91 -18.07 7.02 15.50
N VAL A 92 -17.66 8.10 16.17
CA VAL A 92 -17.41 9.39 15.52
C VAL A 92 -15.92 9.58 15.29
N ARG A 93 -15.57 10.00 14.07
CA ARG A 93 -14.20 10.22 13.65
C ARG A 93 -14.03 11.68 13.22
N PRO A 94 -13.86 12.62 14.16
CA PRO A 94 -13.79 14.05 13.85
C PRO A 94 -12.56 14.43 12.99
N HIS A 95 -11.45 13.70 13.18
CA HIS A 95 -10.19 13.90 12.46
C HIS A 95 -9.50 12.56 12.22
N PRO A 96 -8.59 12.46 11.22
CA PRO A 96 -7.78 11.27 11.03
C PRO A 96 -7.01 10.84 12.28
N GLY A 97 -7.20 9.57 12.67
CA GLY A 97 -6.59 8.98 13.86
C GLY A 97 -7.30 9.27 15.18
N ILE A 98 -8.32 10.13 15.19
CA ILE A 98 -9.04 10.51 16.41
C ILE A 98 -10.45 9.93 16.35
N TRP A 99 -10.77 9.10 17.34
CA TRP A 99 -12.06 8.43 17.48
C TRP A 99 -12.68 8.79 18.83
N GLU A 100 -13.97 9.09 18.81
CA GLU A 100 -14.79 9.28 19.99
C GLU A 100 -16.04 8.41 19.88
N TYR A 101 -16.41 7.78 20.98
CA TYR A 101 -17.56 6.89 21.04
C TYR A 101 -18.57 7.45 22.04
N VAL A 102 -19.81 7.58 21.60
CA VAL A 102 -20.90 8.12 22.43
C VAL A 102 -22.14 7.25 22.31
N LYS A 103 -22.88 7.10 23.40
CA LYS A 103 -24.13 6.34 23.45
C LYS A 103 -25.28 7.27 23.81
N VAL A 104 -26.33 7.27 22.99
CA VAL A 104 -27.46 8.18 23.15
C VAL A 104 -28.74 7.39 23.38
N HIS A 105 -29.53 7.79 24.37
CA HIS A 105 -30.83 7.20 24.64
C HIS A 105 -31.92 7.87 23.77
N SER A 106 -32.68 7.08 23.02
CA SER A 106 -33.58 7.59 21.98
C SER A 106 -34.79 8.40 22.47
N VAL A 107 -35.15 8.32 23.76
CA VAL A 107 -36.39 8.92 24.29
C VAL A 107 -36.14 10.26 25.00
N ASP A 108 -35.18 10.31 25.91
CA ASP A 108 -34.83 11.51 26.70
C ASP A 108 -33.64 12.28 26.12
N LEU A 109 -32.90 11.67 25.20
CA LEU A 109 -31.70 12.18 24.53
C LEU A 109 -30.51 12.37 25.49
N SER A 110 -30.41 11.58 26.55
CA SER A 110 -29.19 11.54 27.37
C SER A 110 -28.02 10.98 26.55
N VAL A 111 -26.82 11.52 26.76
CA VAL A 111 -25.58 11.13 26.06
C VAL A 111 -24.56 10.68 27.10
N ASP A 112 -24.00 9.49 26.89
CA ASP A 112 -22.88 8.96 27.66
C ASP A 112 -21.65 8.84 26.75
N GLY A 113 -20.50 9.35 27.17
CA GLY A 113 -19.22 8.98 26.58
C GLY A 113 -18.91 7.52 26.91
N ILE A 114 -18.52 6.72 25.91
CA ILE A 114 -18.18 5.30 26.09
C ILE A 114 -16.77 5.01 25.57
N THR A 115 -16.17 3.95 26.09
CA THR A 115 -14.87 3.46 25.65
C THR A 115 -14.96 2.70 24.32
N PRO A 116 -13.84 2.52 23.58
CA PRO A 116 -13.81 1.63 22.41
C PRO A 116 -14.30 0.22 22.73
N CYS A 117 -13.92 -0.31 23.90
CA CYS A 117 -14.34 -1.63 24.36
C CYS A 117 -15.88 -1.73 24.48
N GLU A 118 -16.51 -0.78 25.17
CA GLU A 118 -17.97 -0.73 25.31
C GLU A 118 -18.67 -0.58 23.95
N TYR A 119 -18.14 0.26 23.05
CA TYR A 119 -18.69 0.35 21.69
C TYR A 119 -18.64 -1.00 20.96
N LEU A 120 -17.51 -1.71 21.05
CA LEU A 120 -17.37 -3.05 20.47
C LEU A 120 -18.34 -4.05 21.12
N LYS A 121 -18.61 -3.97 22.43
CA LYS A 121 -19.59 -4.84 23.14
C LYS A 121 -21.01 -4.61 22.61
N ASN A 122 -21.36 -3.34 22.39
CA ASN A 122 -22.62 -3.00 21.73
C ASN A 122 -22.68 -3.59 20.31
N LYS A 123 -21.60 -3.46 19.53
CA LYS A 123 -21.54 -3.99 18.15
C LYS A 123 -21.70 -5.51 18.14
N GLU A 124 -21.00 -6.22 19.00
CA GLU A 124 -21.08 -7.69 19.12
C GLU A 124 -22.47 -8.17 19.52
N THR A 125 -23.21 -7.43 20.34
CA THR A 125 -24.57 -7.81 20.76
C THR A 125 -25.51 -8.07 19.57
N ILE A 126 -25.23 -7.48 18.40
CA ILE A 126 -25.98 -7.72 17.16
C ILE A 126 -25.65 -9.10 16.54
N TYR A 127 -24.41 -9.58 16.69
CA TYR A 127 -23.90 -10.76 16.01
C TYR A 127 -23.74 -11.98 16.94
N ASP A 128 -23.36 -11.76 18.21
CA ASP A 128 -23.08 -12.77 19.22
C ASP A 128 -23.27 -12.17 20.64
N GLU A 129 -24.51 -12.18 21.13
CA GLU A 129 -24.89 -11.62 22.45
C GLU A 129 -24.24 -12.34 23.63
N LYS A 130 -23.94 -13.64 23.47
CA LYS A 130 -23.22 -14.42 24.49
C LYS A 130 -21.79 -13.92 24.63
N TRP A 131 -21.10 -13.72 23.51
CA TRP A 131 -19.74 -13.16 23.53
C TRP A 131 -19.70 -11.73 24.07
N ALA A 132 -20.68 -10.89 23.70
CA ALA A 132 -20.74 -9.50 24.15
C ALA A 132 -20.85 -9.35 25.69
N THR A 133 -21.43 -10.34 26.35
CA THR A 133 -21.70 -10.36 27.80
C THR A 133 -20.75 -11.28 28.58
N ASP A 134 -19.81 -11.94 27.90
CA ASP A 134 -18.84 -12.84 28.54
C ASP A 134 -17.73 -12.05 29.25
N GLU A 135 -17.65 -12.18 30.57
CA GLU A 135 -16.61 -11.57 31.41
C GLU A 135 -15.21 -12.16 31.14
N HIS A 136 -15.14 -13.31 30.47
CA HIS A 136 -13.90 -13.99 30.10
C HIS A 136 -13.51 -13.78 28.63
N ALA A 137 -14.24 -12.94 27.87
CA ALA A 137 -13.90 -12.60 26.50
C ALA A 137 -12.50 -11.97 26.41
N LEU A 138 -11.65 -12.47 25.52
CA LEU A 138 -10.27 -12.01 25.37
C LEU A 138 -10.20 -10.59 24.79
N GLU A 139 -9.86 -9.61 25.62
CA GLU A 139 -9.51 -8.24 25.25
C GLU A 139 -8.00 -8.11 24.95
N VAL A 140 -7.67 -7.64 23.75
CA VAL A 140 -6.29 -7.40 23.29
C VAL A 140 -6.03 -5.91 23.25
N ASP A 141 -5.06 -5.47 24.05
CA ASP A 141 -4.66 -4.07 24.20
C ASP A 141 -3.13 -3.94 24.05
N PHE A 142 -2.68 -3.61 22.83
CA PHE A 142 -1.27 -3.34 22.58
C PHE A 142 -0.85 -1.94 23.04
N GLY A 143 -1.78 -0.99 23.11
CA GLY A 143 -1.51 0.38 23.56
C GLY A 143 -1.06 0.45 25.02
N ALA A 144 -1.61 -0.42 25.88
CA ALA A 144 -1.18 -0.56 27.27
C ALA A 144 0.29 -0.99 27.43
N LEU A 145 0.92 -1.53 26.37
CA LEU A 145 2.30 -2.02 26.37
C LEU A 145 3.30 -1.04 25.75
N GLU A 146 2.87 0.17 25.39
CA GLU A 146 3.73 1.19 24.76
C GLU A 146 3.89 2.51 25.59
N PRO A 147 3.84 2.52 26.94
CA PRO A 147 3.74 3.77 27.72
C PRO A 147 4.96 4.70 27.61
N SER A 148 6.13 4.19 27.22
CA SER A 148 7.37 4.97 27.08
C SER A 148 7.62 5.49 25.66
N THR A 149 6.85 5.03 24.67
CA THR A 149 7.04 5.45 23.28
C THR A 149 6.33 6.78 23.04
N PRO A 150 7.03 7.84 22.63
CA PRO A 150 6.41 9.12 22.37
C PRO A 150 5.50 9.01 21.14
N LEU A 151 4.22 9.36 21.31
CA LEU A 151 3.26 9.40 20.22
C LEU A 151 3.25 10.77 19.55
N LEU A 152 2.98 10.78 18.24
CA LEU A 152 2.63 12.01 17.55
C LEU A 152 1.21 12.45 17.94
N THR A 153 0.88 13.73 17.77
CA THR A 153 -0.45 14.26 18.15
C THR A 153 -1.11 15.08 17.04
N LEU A 154 -0.37 15.38 15.98
CA LEU A 154 -0.86 16.17 14.85
C LEU A 154 -1.11 15.24 13.66
N PRO A 155 -2.33 15.24 13.07
CA PRO A 155 -2.63 14.44 11.88
C PRO A 155 -1.61 14.68 10.74
N SER A 156 -1.16 15.92 10.54
CA SER A 156 -0.14 16.29 9.55
C SER A 156 1.24 15.61 9.73
N SER A 157 1.46 14.97 10.87
CA SER A 157 2.72 14.31 11.20
C SER A 157 2.67 12.78 11.05
N ILE A 158 1.48 12.21 10.86
CA ILE A 158 1.31 10.76 10.60
C ILE A 158 2.15 10.36 9.38
N GLY A 159 2.84 9.22 9.47
CA GLY A 159 3.72 8.73 8.41
C GLY A 159 5.09 9.41 8.31
N LYS A 160 5.47 10.25 9.29
CA LYS A 160 6.80 10.90 9.39
C LYS A 160 7.63 10.37 10.56
N GLY A 161 7.48 9.09 10.87
CA GLY A 161 8.03 8.43 12.06
C GLY A 161 9.54 8.60 12.24
N ALA A 162 10.34 8.36 11.19
CA ALA A 162 11.80 8.43 11.24
C ALA A 162 12.29 9.82 11.67
N GLN A 163 11.71 10.88 11.10
CA GLN A 163 12.04 12.28 11.46
C GLN A 163 11.72 12.58 12.93
N PHE A 164 10.62 12.00 13.43
CA PHE A 164 10.23 12.15 14.82
C PHE A 164 11.20 11.39 15.74
N ILE A 165 11.50 10.14 15.43
CA ILE A 165 12.48 9.33 16.18
C ILE A 165 13.86 9.99 16.22
N SER A 166 14.34 10.56 15.10
CA SER A 166 15.60 11.31 15.08
C SER A 166 15.60 12.43 16.13
N ARG A 167 14.46 13.10 16.37
CA ARG A 167 14.32 14.11 17.44
C ARG A 167 14.39 13.51 18.83
N PHE A 168 13.76 12.36 19.07
CA PHE A 168 13.83 11.69 20.37
C PHE A 168 15.21 11.12 20.66
N ILE A 169 15.87 10.53 19.67
CA ILE A 169 17.25 10.09 19.81
C ILE A 169 18.13 11.29 20.17
N SER A 170 18.02 12.39 19.42
CA SER A 170 18.80 13.61 19.70
C SER A 170 18.56 14.13 21.12
N ALA A 171 17.30 14.12 21.59
CA ALA A 171 16.96 14.52 22.95
C ALA A 171 17.49 13.54 24.02
N LYS A 172 17.43 12.21 23.78
CA LYS A 172 17.95 11.19 24.69
C LYS A 172 19.48 11.23 24.79
N LEU A 173 20.19 11.62 23.72
CA LEU A 173 21.66 11.64 23.68
C LEU A 173 22.30 12.85 24.41
N ASN A 174 21.53 13.79 24.96
CA ASN A 174 21.86 15.01 25.74
C ASN A 174 23.33 15.36 26.17
N ALA A 175 24.32 15.37 25.27
CA ALA A 175 25.72 15.87 25.46
C ALA A 175 26.51 15.38 26.70
N SER A 176 25.93 14.54 27.55
CA SER A 176 26.60 13.92 28.69
C SER A 176 27.33 12.66 28.23
N SER A 177 28.42 12.31 28.91
CA SER A 177 29.20 11.12 28.53
C SER A 177 28.39 9.82 28.70
N GLU A 178 27.47 9.78 29.66
CA GLU A 178 26.63 8.61 29.96
C GLU A 178 25.51 8.44 28.91
N SER A 179 24.84 9.53 28.51
CA SER A 179 23.78 9.49 27.49
C SER A 179 24.30 9.13 26.10
N MET A 180 25.57 9.41 25.81
CA MET A 180 26.22 9.13 24.53
C MET A 180 26.77 7.70 24.43
N LYS A 181 26.88 7.00 25.56
CA LYS A 181 27.41 5.63 25.61
C LYS A 181 26.69 4.66 24.64
N PRO A 182 25.35 4.66 24.51
CA PRO A 182 24.70 3.77 23.55
C PRO A 182 25.09 4.02 22.09
N LEU A 183 25.37 5.28 21.71
CA LEU A 183 25.86 5.59 20.36
C LEU A 183 27.29 5.05 20.17
N LEU A 184 28.15 5.19 21.18
CA LEU A 184 29.48 4.59 21.16
C LEU A 184 29.41 3.06 21.06
N ASP A 185 28.58 2.42 21.87
CA ASP A 185 28.38 0.96 21.88
C ASP A 185 27.84 0.47 20.53
N TYR A 186 26.91 1.22 19.91
CA TYR A 186 26.43 0.95 18.56
C TYR A 186 27.57 0.98 17.53
N LEU A 187 28.42 2.01 17.55
CA LEU A 187 29.54 2.15 16.62
C LEU A 187 30.60 1.06 16.83
N LEU A 188 30.89 0.69 18.08
CA LEU A 188 31.79 -0.42 18.44
C LEU A 188 31.27 -1.78 17.96
N ALA A 189 29.94 -1.94 17.89
CA ALA A 189 29.30 -3.16 17.43
C ALA A 189 29.31 -3.32 15.90
N LEU A 190 29.61 -2.27 15.13
CA LEU A 190 29.68 -2.33 13.67
C LEU A 190 30.81 -3.26 13.22
N ASN A 191 30.43 -4.28 12.46
CA ASN A 191 31.32 -5.34 12.00
C ASN A 191 30.71 -6.01 10.78
N HIS A 192 31.53 -6.37 9.80
CA HIS A 192 31.09 -7.16 8.66
C HIS A 192 32.18 -8.18 8.27
N GLY A 193 31.83 -9.46 8.15
CA GLY A 193 32.78 -10.52 7.79
C GLY A 193 33.98 -10.65 8.75
N GLY A 194 33.81 -10.26 10.02
CA GLY A 194 34.88 -10.24 11.03
C GLY A 194 35.77 -8.99 11.00
N GLN A 195 35.55 -8.07 10.07
CA GLN A 195 36.23 -6.77 10.02
C GLN A 195 35.43 -5.71 10.78
N LYS A 196 36.06 -5.09 11.77
CA LYS A 196 35.52 -3.92 12.47
C LYS A 196 35.36 -2.75 11.48
N LEU A 197 34.29 -1.97 11.68
CA LEU A 197 33.99 -0.80 10.88
C LEU A 197 33.91 0.43 11.78
N MET A 198 34.23 1.59 11.22
CA MET A 198 34.24 2.90 11.88
C MET A 198 35.27 3.03 13.01
N ILE A 199 35.09 2.30 14.10
CA ILE A 199 35.90 2.39 15.32
C ILE A 199 36.18 0.99 15.90
N ASN A 200 37.26 0.87 16.66
CA ASN A 200 37.60 -0.37 17.37
C ASN A 200 37.59 -0.21 18.90
N ASN A 201 37.92 -1.29 19.61
CA ASN A 201 37.82 -1.39 21.06
C ASN A 201 38.81 -0.49 21.84
N THR A 202 39.65 0.31 21.16
CA THR A 202 40.49 1.33 21.82
C THR A 202 39.65 2.45 22.45
N PHE A 203 38.41 2.64 21.99
CA PHE A 203 37.46 3.61 22.53
C PHE A 203 36.53 2.99 23.58
N ASP A 204 36.89 3.13 24.86
CA ASP A 204 36.06 2.72 26.00
C ASP A 204 35.15 3.86 26.53
N THR A 205 35.38 5.09 26.06
CA THR A 205 34.73 6.32 26.55
C THR A 205 34.49 7.30 25.40
N VAL A 206 33.41 8.07 25.52
CA VAL A 206 33.01 9.08 24.51
C VAL A 206 34.07 10.17 24.35
N ASN A 207 34.75 10.55 25.43
CA ASN A 207 35.79 11.59 25.40
C ASN A 207 37.02 11.16 24.55
N LYS A 208 37.41 9.89 24.62
CA LYS A 208 38.49 9.36 23.78
C LYS A 208 38.10 9.42 22.30
N LEU A 209 36.85 9.04 21.98
CA LEU A 209 36.32 9.13 20.63
C LEU A 209 36.33 10.58 20.12
N GLN A 210 35.77 11.53 20.88
CA GLN A 210 35.77 12.95 20.51
C GLN A 210 37.19 13.49 20.25
N THR A 211 38.17 13.10 21.07
CA THR A 211 39.56 13.51 20.90
C THR A 211 40.15 12.96 19.60
N ALA A 212 39.93 11.68 19.30
CA ALA A 212 40.42 11.06 18.07
C ALA A 212 39.75 11.65 16.82
N LEU A 213 38.45 11.95 16.87
CA LEU A 213 37.74 12.58 15.76
C LEU A 213 38.30 13.97 15.45
N LEU A 214 38.59 14.78 16.46
CA LEU A 214 39.19 16.11 16.28
C LEU A 214 40.59 16.02 15.66
N LEU A 215 41.43 15.10 16.13
CA LEU A 215 42.77 14.87 15.56
C LEU A 215 42.67 14.43 14.09
N ALA A 216 41.74 13.52 13.79
CA ALA A 216 41.50 13.04 12.44
C ALA A 216 40.98 14.16 11.51
N GLU A 217 40.05 14.99 11.98
CA GLU A 217 39.52 16.12 11.19
C GLU A 217 40.62 17.11 10.81
N VAL A 218 41.46 17.50 11.78
CA VAL A 218 42.58 18.43 11.57
C VAL A 218 43.56 17.85 10.55
N PHE A 219 43.90 16.57 10.70
CA PHE A 219 44.81 15.89 9.79
C PHE A 219 44.25 15.80 8.36
N VAL A 220 43.01 15.35 8.19
CA VAL A 220 42.38 15.22 6.87
C VAL A 220 42.15 16.57 6.21
N SER A 221 41.89 17.63 6.99
CA SER A 221 41.77 19.00 6.46
C SER A 221 43.05 19.52 5.81
N GLY A 222 44.21 18.97 6.17
CA GLY A 222 45.50 19.28 5.54
C GLY A 222 45.75 18.55 4.21
N LEU A 223 44.90 17.58 3.84
CA LEU A 223 45.06 16.77 2.64
C LEU A 223 44.26 17.34 1.44
N PRO A 224 44.71 17.12 0.19
CA PRO A 224 43.89 17.38 -0.98
C PRO A 224 42.57 16.61 -0.94
N LYS A 225 41.46 17.25 -1.32
CA LYS A 225 40.08 16.68 -1.23
C LYS A 225 39.93 15.28 -1.82
N ASN A 226 40.61 15.01 -2.95
CA ASN A 226 40.51 13.75 -3.68
C ASN A 226 41.53 12.70 -3.22
N THR A 227 42.24 12.92 -2.10
CA THR A 227 43.20 11.96 -1.57
C THR A 227 42.47 10.68 -1.16
N PRO A 228 42.80 9.49 -1.73
CA PRO A 228 42.13 8.24 -1.38
C PRO A 228 42.41 7.80 0.06
N PHE A 229 41.43 7.19 0.73
CA PHE A 229 41.54 6.71 2.11
C PHE A 229 42.78 5.82 2.35
N GLN A 230 43.11 4.94 1.39
CA GLN A 230 44.24 4.00 1.52
C GLN A 230 45.59 4.70 1.74
N LYS A 231 45.73 5.98 1.33
CA LYS A 231 46.98 6.73 1.51
C LYS A 231 47.21 7.18 2.96
N PHE A 232 46.17 7.23 3.77
CA PHE A 232 46.24 7.68 5.15
C PHE A 232 45.56 6.73 6.15
N GLU A 233 45.10 5.57 5.67
CA GLU A 233 44.55 4.46 6.46
C GLU A 233 45.47 4.05 7.63
N PRO A 234 46.79 3.85 7.47
CA PRO A 234 47.65 3.45 8.59
C PRO A 234 47.63 4.45 9.75
N ARG A 235 47.47 5.74 9.43
CA ARG A 235 47.40 6.81 10.44
C ARG A 235 46.07 6.79 11.19
N PHE A 236 44.99 6.40 10.52
CA PHE A 236 43.67 6.22 11.14
C PHE A 236 43.66 5.00 12.05
N GLU A 237 44.28 3.88 11.62
CA GLU A 237 44.42 2.67 12.43
C GLU A 237 45.19 2.93 13.74
N GLU A 238 46.27 3.74 13.69
CA GLU A 238 47.01 4.19 14.88
C GLU A 238 46.12 4.92 15.91
N TRP A 239 45.05 5.58 15.45
CA TRP A 239 44.08 6.28 16.29
C TRP A 239 42.86 5.43 16.64
N GLY A 240 42.80 4.18 16.21
CA GLY A 240 41.66 3.28 16.43
C GLY A 240 40.48 3.49 15.49
N LEU A 241 40.65 4.30 14.44
CA LEU A 241 39.64 4.57 13.42
C LEU A 241 39.78 3.56 12.27
N GLU A 242 38.76 2.73 12.09
CA GLU A 242 38.72 1.67 11.09
C GLU A 242 38.13 2.18 9.76
N LYS A 243 38.01 1.31 8.75
CA LYS A 243 37.35 1.64 7.47
C LYS A 243 35.87 1.99 7.64
N GLY A 244 35.35 2.77 6.69
CA GLY A 244 33.92 3.11 6.62
C GLY A 244 33.60 4.60 6.76
N TRP A 245 34.61 5.47 6.92
CA TRP A 245 34.41 6.92 7.02
C TRP A 245 34.23 7.63 5.67
N GLY A 246 34.78 7.06 4.60
CA GLY A 246 34.81 7.71 3.28
C GLY A 246 35.86 7.11 2.35
N ASP A 247 35.66 7.26 1.05
CA ASP A 247 36.60 6.86 0.00
C ASP A 247 37.73 7.87 -0.23
N THR A 248 37.45 9.14 0.04
CA THR A 248 38.37 10.26 -0.13
C THR A 248 38.45 11.11 1.13
N ALA A 249 39.52 11.90 1.26
CA ALA A 249 39.69 12.88 2.33
C ALA A 249 38.46 13.80 2.49
N ALA A 250 37.82 14.23 1.39
CA ALA A 250 36.60 15.02 1.45
C ALA A 250 35.44 14.26 2.12
N THR A 251 35.15 13.04 1.66
CA THR A 251 34.06 12.22 2.22
C THR A 251 34.31 11.87 3.69
N VAL A 252 35.56 11.50 4.02
CA VAL A 252 35.99 11.21 5.40
C VAL A 252 35.76 12.40 6.30
N LYS A 253 36.21 13.59 5.88
CA LYS A 253 36.00 14.83 6.64
C LYS A 253 34.51 15.10 6.88
N GLU A 254 33.67 14.97 5.87
CA GLU A 254 32.24 15.18 6.04
C GLU A 254 31.62 14.22 7.08
N THR A 255 32.00 12.94 7.05
CA THR A 255 31.50 11.94 8.00
C THR A 255 32.00 12.20 9.43
N LEU A 256 33.30 12.55 9.58
CA LEU A 256 33.88 12.95 10.87
C LEU A 256 33.17 14.17 11.46
N ASN A 257 32.89 15.18 10.64
CA ASN A 257 32.22 16.40 11.08
C ASN A 257 30.77 16.11 11.51
N CYS A 258 30.04 15.27 10.77
CA CYS A 258 28.69 14.87 11.16
C CYS A 258 28.67 14.19 12.54
N LEU A 259 29.57 13.24 12.79
CA LEU A 259 29.63 12.56 14.10
C LEU A 259 30.08 13.51 15.21
N SER A 260 31.06 14.38 14.93
CA SER A 260 31.57 15.35 15.90
C SER A 260 30.48 16.34 16.31
N GLU A 261 29.69 16.84 15.36
CA GLU A 261 28.52 17.69 15.64
C GLU A 261 27.49 16.93 16.47
N VAL A 262 27.16 15.68 16.12
CA VAL A 262 26.23 14.86 16.92
C VAL A 262 26.74 14.67 18.34
N LEU A 263 28.04 14.38 18.55
CA LEU A 263 28.60 14.18 19.90
C LEU A 263 28.71 15.47 20.72
N GLN A 264 28.81 16.64 20.09
CA GLN A 264 28.87 17.93 20.77
C GLN A 264 27.48 18.50 21.07
N ALA A 265 26.60 18.49 20.06
CA ALA A 265 25.26 19.03 20.11
C ALA A 265 24.34 18.19 19.21
N PRO A 266 23.73 17.10 19.74
CA PRO A 266 22.83 16.26 18.96
C PRO A 266 21.68 17.06 18.36
N ASP A 267 21.52 16.97 17.05
CA ASP A 267 20.34 17.45 16.36
C ASP A 267 19.85 16.44 15.32
N PRO A 268 18.54 16.47 14.98
CA PRO A 268 17.94 15.45 14.12
C PRO A 268 18.54 15.45 12.71
N VAL A 269 18.95 16.62 12.20
CA VAL A 269 19.43 16.77 10.82
C VAL A 269 20.81 16.14 10.68
N ASN A 270 21.72 16.42 11.60
CA ASN A 270 23.06 15.83 11.55
C ASN A 270 23.05 14.35 11.95
N LEU A 271 22.14 13.94 12.84
CA LEU A 271 21.90 12.52 13.12
C LEU A 271 21.47 11.77 11.86
N GLU A 272 20.49 12.28 11.12
CA GLU A 272 20.03 11.67 9.86
C GLU A 272 21.13 11.65 8.79
N LYS A 273 21.90 12.74 8.65
CA LYS A 273 23.05 12.78 7.73
C LYS A 273 24.11 11.75 8.10
N PHE A 274 24.41 11.61 9.38
CA PHE A 274 25.39 10.64 9.87
C PHE A 274 24.91 9.21 9.58
N PHE A 275 23.69 8.85 10.00
CA PHE A 275 23.14 7.51 9.76
C PHE A 275 22.88 7.18 8.29
N GLY A 276 22.75 8.21 7.43
CA GLY A 276 22.75 8.02 5.98
C GLY A 276 24.11 7.61 5.41
N ARG A 277 25.20 7.82 6.16
CA ARG A 277 26.58 7.50 5.77
C ARG A 277 27.15 6.28 6.49
N VAL A 278 26.67 5.98 7.71
CA VAL A 278 27.13 4.82 8.47
C VAL A 278 26.91 3.53 7.68
N PRO A 279 27.96 2.72 7.44
CA PRO A 279 27.86 1.48 6.70
C PRO A 279 27.35 0.35 7.62
N SER A 280 26.03 0.32 7.87
CA SER A 280 25.38 -0.64 8.77
C SER A 280 24.52 -1.69 8.07
N ILE A 281 24.27 -1.54 6.76
CA ILE A 281 23.39 -2.45 5.99
C ILE A 281 24.14 -2.93 4.74
N PHE A 282 24.30 -4.25 4.62
CA PHE A 282 24.90 -4.91 3.46
C PHE A 282 24.06 -6.09 2.98
N ASN A 283 23.52 -6.85 3.93
CA ASN A 283 22.72 -8.04 3.71
C ASN A 283 21.24 -7.75 3.98
N ILE A 284 20.40 -7.77 2.94
CA ILE A 284 18.97 -7.51 3.05
C ILE A 284 18.18 -8.78 2.70
N VAL A 285 17.17 -9.10 3.52
CA VAL A 285 16.26 -10.21 3.28
C VAL A 285 14.85 -9.68 3.14
N ILE A 286 14.17 -10.05 2.05
CA ILE A 286 12.82 -9.58 1.71
C ILE A 286 11.90 -10.79 1.64
N LEU A 287 10.82 -10.83 2.42
CA LEU A 287 9.92 -11.98 2.52
C LEU A 287 8.68 -11.74 1.66
N SER A 288 8.37 -12.66 0.75
CA SER A 288 7.14 -12.68 -0.05
C SER A 288 6.72 -14.12 -0.37
N PRO A 289 6.18 -14.89 0.61
CA PRO A 289 5.96 -16.34 0.47
C PRO A 289 4.89 -16.74 -0.56
N HIS A 290 3.72 -16.10 -0.57
CA HIS A 290 2.61 -16.46 -1.46
C HIS A 290 2.84 -16.08 -2.93
N GLY A 291 1.97 -16.61 -3.79
CA GLY A 291 1.93 -16.30 -5.22
C GLY A 291 3.01 -17.03 -6.03
N TYR A 292 3.00 -16.81 -7.34
CA TYR A 292 4.05 -17.30 -8.24
C TYR A 292 5.12 -16.21 -8.40
N PHE A 293 6.07 -16.14 -7.46
CA PHE A 293 7.12 -15.11 -7.52
C PHE A 293 8.19 -15.47 -8.57
N GLY A 294 8.27 -14.67 -9.64
CA GLY A 294 9.24 -14.83 -10.72
C GLY A 294 9.34 -13.58 -11.61
N GLN A 295 10.27 -13.60 -12.56
CA GLN A 295 10.60 -12.43 -13.39
C GLN A 295 9.94 -12.44 -14.78
N ALA A 296 9.41 -13.59 -15.21
CA ALA A 296 8.76 -13.79 -16.49
C ALA A 296 7.63 -14.82 -16.35
N ASP A 297 6.59 -14.68 -17.20
CA ASP A 297 5.47 -15.62 -17.32
C ASP A 297 4.66 -15.88 -16.03
N VAL A 298 4.76 -14.98 -15.05
CA VAL A 298 4.05 -15.08 -13.77
C VAL A 298 2.89 -14.09 -13.62
N LEU A 299 3.01 -12.88 -14.16
CA LEU A 299 2.02 -11.82 -13.97
C LEU A 299 0.64 -12.24 -14.49
N GLY A 300 -0.39 -12.13 -13.65
CA GLY A 300 -1.75 -12.57 -13.96
C GLY A 300 -2.08 -13.99 -13.46
N LEU A 301 -1.10 -14.75 -12.97
CA LEU A 301 -1.38 -15.98 -12.22
C LEU A 301 -2.03 -15.66 -10.85
N PRO A 302 -2.73 -16.63 -10.21
CA PRO A 302 -3.36 -16.43 -8.91
C PRO A 302 -2.38 -15.91 -7.86
N ASP A 303 -2.80 -14.87 -7.12
CA ASP A 303 -2.02 -14.19 -6.08
C ASP A 303 -0.71 -13.53 -6.58
N THR A 304 -0.61 -13.29 -7.89
CA THR A 304 0.61 -12.78 -8.55
C THR A 304 0.32 -11.46 -9.26
N GLY A 305 0.77 -10.34 -8.68
CA GLY A 305 0.43 -9.01 -9.19
C GLY A 305 1.45 -7.91 -8.85
N GLY A 306 0.94 -6.72 -8.54
CA GLY A 306 1.74 -5.51 -8.33
C GLY A 306 2.81 -5.63 -7.24
N GLN A 307 2.60 -6.48 -6.22
CA GLN A 307 3.59 -6.75 -5.18
C GLN A 307 4.92 -7.28 -5.75
N ILE A 308 4.88 -8.13 -6.78
CA ILE A 308 6.11 -8.69 -7.38
C ILE A 308 6.85 -7.62 -8.17
N VAL A 309 6.12 -6.81 -8.94
CA VAL A 309 6.71 -5.68 -9.68
C VAL A 309 7.36 -4.70 -8.69
N TYR A 310 6.66 -4.39 -7.60
CA TYR A 310 7.17 -3.54 -6.52
C TYR A 310 8.48 -4.08 -5.96
N ILE A 311 8.52 -5.36 -5.55
CA ILE A 311 9.72 -5.96 -4.93
C ILE A 311 10.88 -6.04 -5.94
N LEU A 312 10.63 -6.42 -7.20
CA LEU A 312 11.68 -6.51 -8.21
C LEU A 312 12.32 -5.14 -8.51
N ASP A 313 11.54 -4.07 -8.56
CA ASP A 313 12.08 -2.72 -8.77
C ASP A 313 12.70 -2.13 -7.49
N GLN A 314 12.14 -2.45 -6.31
CA GLN A 314 12.71 -2.14 -5.00
C GLN A 314 14.14 -2.72 -4.86
N VAL A 315 14.33 -3.99 -5.20
CA VAL A 315 15.62 -4.68 -5.06
C VAL A 315 16.70 -4.05 -5.94
N LYS A 316 16.37 -3.71 -7.20
CA LYS A 316 17.31 -3.03 -8.10
C LYS A 316 17.76 -1.69 -7.50
N ALA A 317 16.81 -0.93 -6.96
CA ALA A 317 17.09 0.37 -6.36
C ALA A 317 17.89 0.26 -5.06
N PHE A 318 17.61 -0.74 -4.22
CA PHE A 318 18.44 -1.04 -3.05
C PHE A 318 19.85 -1.42 -3.44
N GLU A 319 20.05 -2.30 -4.43
CA GLU A 319 21.39 -2.69 -4.84
C GLU A 319 22.18 -1.50 -5.39
N GLU A 320 21.57 -0.68 -6.24
CA GLU A 320 22.21 0.54 -6.78
C GLU A 320 22.64 1.50 -5.66
N GLU A 321 21.74 1.77 -4.71
CA GLU A 321 22.01 2.68 -3.60
C GLU A 321 23.04 2.09 -2.61
N LEU A 322 22.99 0.79 -2.32
CA LEU A 322 23.98 0.12 -1.47
C LEU A 322 25.37 0.15 -2.11
N LEU A 323 25.48 -0.18 -3.40
CA LEU A 323 26.76 -0.11 -4.12
C LEU A 323 27.34 1.31 -4.10
N LEU A 324 26.49 2.33 -4.24
CA LEU A 324 26.89 3.73 -4.13
C LEU A 324 27.41 4.04 -2.72
N ARG A 325 26.66 3.71 -1.67
CA ARG A 325 27.04 3.97 -0.27
C ARG A 325 28.32 3.26 0.12
N ILE A 326 28.43 1.97 -0.17
CA ILE A 326 29.61 1.14 0.12
C ILE A 326 30.85 1.76 -0.54
N LYS A 327 30.74 2.13 -1.82
CA LYS A 327 31.84 2.78 -2.55
C LYS A 327 32.21 4.10 -1.90
N GLN A 328 31.22 4.97 -1.62
CA GLN A 328 31.46 6.28 -1.01
C GLN A 328 32.10 6.17 0.38
N GLN A 329 31.85 5.11 1.14
CA GLN A 329 32.49 4.87 2.44
C GLN A 329 33.86 4.18 2.34
N GLY A 330 34.40 4.01 1.13
CA GLY A 330 35.72 3.42 0.92
C GLY A 330 35.77 1.91 1.14
N LEU A 331 34.63 1.24 1.10
CA LEU A 331 34.50 -0.20 1.34
C LEU A 331 34.44 -0.98 0.02
N THR A 332 34.87 -2.23 0.06
CA THR A 332 34.82 -3.16 -1.09
C THR A 332 33.86 -4.33 -0.85
N ILE A 333 32.96 -4.19 0.12
CA ILE A 333 31.96 -5.19 0.48
C ILE A 333 30.98 -5.35 -0.68
N LYS A 334 30.59 -6.59 -0.98
CA LYS A 334 29.54 -6.86 -1.96
C LYS A 334 28.23 -7.00 -1.20
N PRO A 335 27.23 -6.12 -1.41
CA PRO A 335 25.95 -6.28 -0.74
C PRO A 335 25.30 -7.58 -1.21
N GLN A 336 24.41 -8.17 -0.41
CA GLN A 336 23.59 -9.30 -0.84
C GLN A 336 22.13 -9.03 -0.53
N ILE A 337 21.25 -9.22 -1.52
CA ILE A 337 19.81 -9.07 -1.34
C ILE A 337 19.13 -10.39 -1.71
N LEU A 338 18.42 -10.98 -0.75
CA LEU A 338 17.67 -12.21 -0.94
C LEU A 338 16.17 -11.93 -0.88
N VAL A 339 15.47 -12.16 -1.99
CA VAL A 339 14.01 -12.22 -2.01
C VAL A 339 13.59 -13.65 -1.72
N VAL A 340 13.10 -13.90 -0.52
CA VAL A 340 12.76 -15.22 -0.02
C VAL A 340 11.26 -15.47 -0.24
N THR A 341 10.96 -16.49 -1.04
CA THR A 341 9.61 -16.86 -1.46
C THR A 341 9.42 -18.38 -1.45
N ARG A 342 8.24 -18.87 -1.80
CA ARG A 342 7.94 -20.31 -1.82
C ARG A 342 8.54 -20.98 -3.07
N LEU A 343 9.12 -22.17 -2.87
CA LEU A 343 9.42 -23.10 -3.98
C LEU A 343 8.16 -23.88 -4.32
N ILE A 344 7.72 -23.79 -5.57
CA ILE A 344 6.54 -24.48 -6.10
C ILE A 344 7.02 -25.48 -7.16
N PRO A 345 7.10 -26.79 -6.84
CA PRO A 345 7.50 -27.81 -7.80
C PRO A 345 6.62 -27.83 -9.06
N GLU A 346 5.31 -27.71 -8.91
CA GLU A 346 4.35 -27.60 -10.02
C GLU A 346 4.31 -26.17 -10.59
N ALA A 347 5.43 -25.72 -11.15
CA ALA A 347 5.65 -24.34 -11.55
C ALA A 347 4.88 -23.89 -12.81
N LYS A 348 4.10 -24.77 -13.47
CA LYS A 348 3.29 -24.46 -14.67
C LYS A 348 4.05 -23.69 -15.78
N GLY A 349 5.29 -24.09 -16.06
CA GLY A 349 6.15 -23.46 -17.07
C GLY A 349 6.95 -22.24 -16.59
N THR A 350 6.74 -21.79 -15.35
CA THR A 350 7.53 -20.72 -14.72
C THR A 350 8.82 -21.27 -14.08
N LYS A 351 9.69 -20.38 -13.60
CA LYS A 351 10.89 -20.74 -12.83
C LYS A 351 10.65 -20.92 -11.32
N CYS A 352 9.39 -21.00 -10.87
CA CYS A 352 9.07 -21.09 -9.44
C CYS A 352 9.54 -22.38 -8.75
N ASN A 353 10.02 -23.37 -9.51
CA ASN A 353 10.66 -24.59 -9.02
C ASN A 353 12.18 -24.47 -8.86
N GLN A 354 12.79 -23.37 -9.28
CA GLN A 354 14.24 -23.14 -9.14
C GLN A 354 14.54 -22.51 -7.78
N GLU A 355 15.37 -23.19 -6.99
CA GLU A 355 15.71 -22.76 -5.63
C GLU A 355 16.38 -21.38 -5.59
N LEU A 356 17.32 -21.10 -6.50
CA LEU A 356 18.03 -19.83 -6.55
C LEU A 356 17.97 -19.25 -7.96
N GLU A 357 17.54 -18.00 -8.09
CA GLU A 357 17.44 -17.31 -9.37
C GLU A 357 18.03 -15.89 -9.26
N PRO A 358 19.04 -15.52 -10.07
CA PRO A 358 19.55 -14.14 -10.11
C PRO A 358 18.49 -13.15 -10.60
N ILE A 359 18.41 -11.98 -9.96
CA ILE A 359 17.48 -10.93 -10.38
C ILE A 359 18.08 -10.14 -11.56
N LEU A 360 17.29 -9.95 -12.61
CA LEU A 360 17.69 -9.25 -13.83
C LEU A 360 18.10 -7.81 -13.53
N ASN A 361 19.15 -7.36 -14.20
CA ASN A 361 19.76 -6.03 -14.03
C ASN A 361 20.31 -5.78 -12.62
N THR A 362 20.67 -6.84 -11.89
CA THR A 362 21.38 -6.78 -10.62
C THR A 362 22.63 -7.68 -10.65
N LYS A 363 23.57 -7.47 -9.74
CA LYS A 363 24.83 -8.24 -9.65
C LYS A 363 24.89 -9.18 -8.44
N HIS A 364 24.19 -8.83 -7.38
CA HIS A 364 24.30 -9.48 -6.08
C HIS A 364 22.93 -9.79 -5.44
N SER A 365 21.85 -9.67 -6.22
CA SER A 365 20.50 -9.91 -5.75
C SER A 365 19.90 -11.18 -6.34
N HIS A 366 19.26 -12.00 -5.50
CA HIS A 366 18.75 -13.31 -5.86
C HIS A 366 17.35 -13.56 -5.27
N ILE A 367 16.54 -14.32 -5.98
CA ILE A 367 15.33 -14.94 -5.46
C ILE A 367 15.73 -16.29 -4.85
N LEU A 368 15.44 -16.49 -3.57
CA LEU A 368 15.61 -17.74 -2.85
C LEU A 368 14.24 -18.39 -2.61
N ARG A 369 14.04 -19.60 -3.11
CA ARG A 369 12.79 -20.33 -2.98
C ARG A 369 12.93 -21.46 -1.97
N VAL A 370 12.09 -21.45 -0.95
CA VAL A 370 12.06 -22.48 0.09
C VAL A 370 10.74 -23.23 0.02
N PRO A 371 10.72 -24.57 -0.02
CA PRO A 371 9.48 -25.31 -0.15
C PRO A 371 8.66 -25.26 1.14
N PHE A 372 7.33 -25.26 1.01
CA PHE A 372 6.45 -25.64 2.11
C PHE A 372 6.55 -27.14 2.34
N LYS A 373 6.52 -27.54 3.61
CA LYS A 373 6.60 -28.94 4.03
C LYS A 373 5.55 -29.25 5.08
N THR A 374 5.05 -30.48 5.01
CA THR A 374 4.21 -31.13 6.00
C THR A 374 4.95 -32.35 6.54
N GLU A 375 4.33 -33.10 7.46
CA GLU A 375 4.85 -34.39 7.93
C GLU A 375 5.02 -35.41 6.77
N THR A 376 4.22 -35.28 5.71
CA THR A 376 4.22 -36.18 4.55
C THR A 376 5.20 -35.78 3.44
N GLY A 377 5.86 -34.62 3.55
CA GLY A 377 6.87 -34.16 2.59
C GLY A 377 6.64 -32.75 2.06
N VAL A 378 7.18 -32.46 0.88
CA VAL A 378 7.09 -31.15 0.21
C VAL A 378 5.72 -30.98 -0.46
N VAL A 379 5.06 -29.84 -0.21
CA VAL A 379 3.78 -29.47 -0.87
C VAL A 379 4.06 -29.02 -2.31
N GLN A 380 3.61 -29.81 -3.28
CA GLN A 380 3.96 -29.67 -4.71
C GLN A 380 3.22 -28.54 -5.43
N GLN A 381 1.93 -28.41 -5.11
CA GLN A 381 0.97 -27.53 -5.77
C GLN A 381 0.97 -26.11 -5.19
N TRP A 382 0.48 -25.15 -5.97
CA TRP A 382 0.20 -23.80 -5.47
C TRP A 382 -0.87 -23.84 -4.36
N VAL A 383 -0.73 -22.93 -3.40
CA VAL A 383 -1.64 -22.74 -2.27
C VAL A 383 -2.04 -21.27 -2.26
N SER A 384 -3.32 -20.96 -2.09
CA SER A 384 -3.78 -19.58 -2.04
C SER A 384 -3.20 -18.86 -0.83
N ARG A 385 -2.97 -17.55 -0.94
CA ARG A 385 -2.55 -16.69 0.16
C ARG A 385 -3.47 -16.73 1.38
N PHE A 386 -4.73 -17.15 1.23
CA PHE A 386 -5.65 -17.37 2.35
C PHE A 386 -5.41 -18.69 3.08
N ASP A 387 -4.71 -19.65 2.48
CA ASP A 387 -4.56 -21.02 2.98
C ASP A 387 -3.11 -21.32 3.44
N VAL A 388 -2.21 -20.33 3.42
CA VAL A 388 -0.77 -20.55 3.69
C VAL A 388 -0.42 -20.69 5.17
N TYR A 389 -1.31 -20.28 6.09
CA TYR A 389 -1.00 -20.13 7.51
C TYR A 389 -0.43 -21.38 8.22
N PRO A 390 -0.90 -22.62 7.95
CA PRO A 390 -0.33 -23.84 8.55
C PRO A 390 1.17 -24.02 8.29
N TYR A 391 1.67 -23.51 7.16
CA TYR A 391 3.04 -23.77 6.71
C TYR A 391 4.03 -22.71 7.19
N LEU A 392 3.56 -21.52 7.58
CA LEU A 392 4.41 -20.34 7.77
C LEU A 392 5.43 -20.49 8.89
N GLU A 393 5.09 -21.15 9.99
CA GLU A 393 6.02 -21.35 11.10
C GLU A 393 7.22 -22.21 10.68
N ARG A 394 6.95 -23.37 10.07
CA ARG A 394 8.00 -24.27 9.59
C ARG A 394 8.81 -23.61 8.46
N TYR A 395 8.11 -22.92 7.56
CA TYR A 395 8.74 -22.15 6.49
C TYR A 395 9.70 -21.09 7.04
N ALA A 396 9.31 -20.32 8.07
CA ALA A 396 10.19 -19.33 8.69
C ALA A 396 11.47 -19.95 9.26
N GLN A 397 11.36 -21.14 9.87
CA GLN A 397 12.52 -21.87 10.40
C GLN A 397 13.46 -22.34 9.28
N ASP A 398 12.92 -23.03 8.27
CA ASP A 398 13.68 -23.55 7.13
C ASP A 398 14.31 -22.40 6.31
N ALA A 399 13.57 -21.31 6.10
CA ALA A 399 14.03 -20.13 5.40
C ALA A 399 15.16 -19.42 6.17
N ALA A 400 15.01 -19.22 7.48
CA ALA A 400 16.04 -18.58 8.30
C ALA A 400 17.37 -19.36 8.26
N ALA A 401 17.30 -20.70 8.29
CA ALA A 401 18.49 -21.54 8.19
C ALA A 401 19.20 -21.36 6.83
N LYS A 402 18.46 -21.41 5.72
CA LYS A 402 19.03 -21.20 4.37
C LYS A 402 19.56 -19.79 4.16
N VAL A 403 18.87 -18.78 4.68
CA VAL A 403 19.30 -17.38 4.61
C VAL A 403 20.65 -17.20 5.30
N VAL A 404 20.80 -17.72 6.53
CA VAL A 404 22.07 -17.60 7.27
C VAL A 404 23.21 -18.34 6.58
N ASP A 405 22.91 -19.51 5.99
CA ASP A 405 23.88 -20.28 5.21
C ASP A 405 24.34 -19.53 3.95
N ILE A 406 23.42 -18.99 3.15
CA ILE A 406 23.76 -18.27 1.91
C ILE A 406 24.50 -16.96 2.20
N LEU A 407 24.03 -16.19 3.20
CA LEU A 407 24.65 -14.93 3.58
C LEU A 407 25.96 -15.10 4.36
N GLN A 408 26.27 -16.32 4.82
CA GLN A 408 27.38 -16.63 5.73
C GLN A 408 27.37 -15.73 6.98
N GLY A 409 26.17 -15.47 7.50
CA GLY A 409 25.93 -14.51 8.57
C GLY A 409 24.45 -14.14 8.71
N LYS A 410 24.12 -13.33 9.71
CA LYS A 410 22.77 -12.79 9.86
C LYS A 410 22.54 -11.64 8.84
N PRO A 411 21.30 -11.43 8.39
CA PRO A 411 20.95 -10.21 7.65
C PRO A 411 21.07 -8.97 8.55
N ASP A 412 21.27 -7.82 7.91
CA ASP A 412 21.31 -6.52 8.58
C ASP A 412 19.91 -5.89 8.64
N LEU A 413 19.06 -6.21 7.65
CA LEU A 413 17.68 -5.74 7.55
C LEU A 413 16.77 -6.85 6.98
N ILE A 414 15.60 -7.03 7.60
CA ILE A 414 14.54 -7.92 7.13
C ILE A 414 13.31 -7.09 6.79
N ILE A 415 12.74 -7.28 5.59
CA ILE A 415 11.52 -6.60 5.14
C ILE A 415 10.43 -7.62 4.85
N GLY A 416 9.34 -7.59 5.62
CA GLY A 416 8.13 -8.35 5.34
C GLY A 416 7.26 -7.69 4.27
N ASN A 417 6.61 -8.50 3.43
CA ASN A 417 5.62 -8.02 2.46
C ASN A 417 4.33 -8.82 2.58
N TYR A 418 3.20 -8.13 2.69
CA TYR A 418 1.86 -8.70 2.92
C TYR A 418 1.77 -9.51 4.22
N THR A 419 0.58 -10.01 4.58
CA THR A 419 0.35 -10.66 5.88
C THR A 419 1.30 -11.83 6.16
N ASP A 420 1.44 -12.75 5.21
CA ASP A 420 2.28 -13.94 5.35
C ASP A 420 3.76 -13.61 5.41
N GLY A 421 4.25 -12.73 4.53
CA GLY A 421 5.63 -12.27 4.56
C GLY A 421 5.96 -11.45 5.80
N ASN A 422 5.03 -10.61 6.27
CA ASN A 422 5.16 -9.85 7.52
C ASN A 422 5.23 -10.76 8.74
N LEU A 423 4.41 -11.82 8.81
CA LEU A 423 4.48 -12.79 9.89
C LEU A 423 5.82 -13.56 9.87
N VAL A 424 6.24 -14.07 8.70
CA VAL A 424 7.52 -14.78 8.56
C VAL A 424 8.69 -13.87 8.91
N ALA A 425 8.66 -12.61 8.46
CA ALA A 425 9.66 -11.60 8.82
C ALA A 425 9.71 -11.38 10.34
N SER A 426 8.56 -11.32 11.01
CA SER A 426 8.48 -11.15 12.48
C SER A 426 9.13 -12.31 13.23
N LEU A 427 8.85 -13.54 12.81
CA LEU A 427 9.45 -14.74 13.40
C LEU A 427 10.97 -14.81 13.15
N MET A 428 11.40 -14.47 11.93
CA MET A 428 12.82 -14.48 11.56
C MET A 428 13.61 -13.37 12.27
N ALA A 429 13.09 -12.14 12.28
CA ALA A 429 13.73 -11.00 12.92
C ALA A 429 13.87 -11.20 14.42
N THR A 430 12.83 -11.70 15.09
CA THR A 430 12.87 -12.04 16.52
C THR A 430 13.94 -13.10 16.80
N LYS A 431 14.01 -14.16 15.96
CA LYS A 431 14.99 -15.24 16.12
C LYS A 431 16.44 -14.78 15.91
N LEU A 432 16.66 -13.89 14.94
CA LEU A 432 18.02 -13.47 14.53
C LEU A 432 18.48 -12.17 15.21
N GLY A 433 17.58 -11.45 15.89
CA GLY A 433 17.86 -10.15 16.51
C GLY A 433 18.19 -9.05 15.49
N VAL A 434 17.40 -8.98 14.41
CA VAL A 434 17.65 -8.12 13.23
C VAL A 434 16.57 -7.05 13.11
N THR A 435 16.92 -5.90 12.52
CA THR A 435 15.96 -4.82 12.26
C THR A 435 14.88 -5.27 11.28
N GLN A 436 13.63 -5.01 11.64
CA GLN A 436 12.47 -5.38 10.84
C GLN A 436 11.73 -4.17 10.29
N GLY A 437 11.50 -4.17 8.97
CA GLY A 437 10.49 -3.35 8.31
C GLY A 437 9.34 -4.21 7.81
N THR A 438 8.13 -3.64 7.71
CA THR A 438 6.98 -4.30 7.05
C THR A 438 6.32 -3.40 6.02
N ILE A 439 5.80 -4.02 4.95
CA ILE A 439 4.99 -3.39 3.92
C ILE A 439 3.71 -4.23 3.79
N ALA A 440 2.55 -3.65 4.07
CA ALA A 440 1.30 -4.40 3.98
C ALA A 440 0.90 -4.70 2.53
N HIS A 441 1.14 -3.78 1.60
CA HIS A 441 0.58 -3.75 0.23
C HIS A 441 -0.95 -3.61 0.19
N ALA A 442 -1.67 -4.40 1.00
CA ALA A 442 -3.10 -4.31 1.22
C ALA A 442 -3.46 -4.93 2.58
N LEU A 443 -4.49 -4.39 3.23
CA LEU A 443 -5.09 -4.99 4.43
C LEU A 443 -6.52 -5.45 4.13
N GLU A 444 -6.73 -6.77 4.11
CA GLU A 444 -7.97 -7.38 3.60
C GLU A 444 -9.21 -6.98 4.40
N LYS A 445 -9.08 -6.65 5.70
CA LYS A 445 -10.19 -6.17 6.53
C LYS A 445 -10.93 -4.95 5.92
N THR A 446 -10.21 -4.10 5.19
CA THR A 446 -10.81 -2.92 4.54
C THR A 446 -11.37 -3.20 3.15
N LYS A 447 -11.00 -4.33 2.56
CA LYS A 447 -11.45 -4.76 1.23
C LYS A 447 -12.70 -5.63 1.32
N TYR A 448 -12.88 -6.34 2.43
CA TYR A 448 -14.07 -7.13 2.72
C TYR A 448 -14.86 -6.45 3.85
N GLU A 449 -15.91 -5.74 3.48
CA GLU A 449 -16.75 -5.00 4.43
C GLU A 449 -17.35 -5.92 5.50
N ASP A 450 -17.32 -5.47 6.76
CA ASP A 450 -17.77 -6.21 7.94
C ASP A 450 -17.14 -7.60 8.11
N SER A 451 -16.00 -7.87 7.45
CA SER A 451 -15.32 -9.17 7.52
C SER A 451 -14.78 -9.52 8.90
N ASP A 452 -14.62 -8.53 9.77
CA ASP A 452 -14.29 -8.71 11.17
C ASP A 452 -15.49 -9.27 11.96
N VAL A 453 -16.64 -8.60 11.95
CA VAL A 453 -17.82 -9.05 12.71
C VAL A 453 -18.49 -10.28 12.10
N LYS A 454 -18.37 -10.48 10.77
CA LYS A 454 -18.89 -11.65 10.05
C LYS A 454 -17.83 -12.71 9.75
N TRP A 455 -16.69 -12.66 10.44
CA TRP A 455 -15.53 -13.52 10.13
C TRP A 455 -15.90 -15.02 10.09
N LYS A 456 -16.75 -15.51 11.00
CA LYS A 456 -17.20 -16.91 11.07
C LYS A 456 -17.85 -17.38 9.75
N GLU A 457 -18.61 -16.52 9.08
CA GLU A 457 -19.26 -16.83 7.79
C GLU A 457 -18.25 -16.92 6.64
N LEU A 458 -17.16 -16.15 6.75
CA LEU A 458 -16.10 -16.03 5.74
C LEU A 458 -14.94 -16.99 5.98
N GLU A 459 -14.84 -17.54 7.19
CA GLU A 459 -13.74 -18.38 7.65
C GLU A 459 -13.48 -19.60 6.77
N PRO A 460 -14.49 -20.37 6.29
CA PRO A 460 -14.24 -21.55 5.45
C PRO A 460 -13.56 -21.26 4.11
N LYS A 461 -13.55 -19.99 3.68
CA LYS A 461 -13.02 -19.57 2.38
C LYS A 461 -11.77 -18.69 2.47
N TYR A 462 -11.70 -17.83 3.48
CA TYR A 462 -10.69 -16.77 3.55
C TYR A 462 -9.76 -16.87 4.76
N HIS A 463 -10.14 -17.66 5.78
CA HIS A 463 -9.36 -17.82 7.00
C HIS A 463 -8.94 -16.49 7.64
N PHE A 464 -9.88 -15.53 7.70
CA PHE A 464 -9.62 -14.19 8.19
C PHE A 464 -9.23 -14.16 9.68
N SER A 465 -9.65 -15.17 10.46
CA SER A 465 -9.17 -15.32 11.84
C SER A 465 -7.63 -15.40 11.90
N CYS A 466 -7.01 -16.20 11.04
CA CYS A 466 -5.56 -16.32 10.93
C CYS A 466 -4.95 -15.02 10.38
N GLN A 467 -5.55 -14.47 9.32
CA GLN A 467 -5.02 -13.29 8.64
C GLN A 467 -4.96 -12.08 9.58
N PHE A 468 -6.07 -11.72 10.20
CA PHE A 468 -6.14 -10.53 11.06
C PHE A 468 -5.28 -10.70 12.31
N THR A 469 -5.19 -11.92 12.85
CA THR A 469 -4.27 -12.21 13.96
C THR A 469 -2.81 -12.03 13.54
N ALA A 470 -2.42 -12.53 12.36
CA ALA A 470 -1.07 -12.38 11.81
C ALA A 470 -0.74 -10.91 11.51
N ASP A 471 -1.68 -10.15 10.96
CA ASP A 471 -1.55 -8.71 10.73
C ASP A 471 -1.27 -7.98 12.05
N MET A 472 -2.06 -8.24 13.10
CA MET A 472 -1.88 -7.61 14.42
C MET A 472 -0.55 -7.95 15.07
N ILE A 473 -0.10 -9.21 14.95
CA ILE A 473 1.22 -9.62 15.44
C ILE A 473 2.32 -8.85 14.69
N ALA A 474 2.28 -8.83 13.37
CA ALA A 474 3.37 -8.22 12.60
C ALA A 474 3.40 -6.69 12.68
N MET A 475 2.24 -6.03 12.72
CA MET A 475 2.13 -4.57 12.92
C MET A 475 2.75 -4.12 14.24
N ASN A 476 2.65 -4.97 15.27
CA ASN A 476 3.14 -4.65 16.60
C ASN A 476 4.56 -5.18 16.87
N THR A 477 5.03 -6.18 16.13
CA THR A 477 6.40 -6.72 16.25
C THR A 477 7.44 -5.87 15.51
N THR A 478 7.09 -5.32 14.35
CA THR A 478 8.04 -4.61 13.48
C THR A 478 8.64 -3.35 14.12
N ASP A 479 9.90 -3.03 13.78
CA ASP A 479 10.55 -1.80 14.22
C ASP A 479 9.97 -0.58 13.47
N PHE A 480 9.66 -0.75 12.18
CA PHE A 480 9.02 0.27 11.36
C PHE A 480 8.08 -0.31 10.30
N ILE A 481 7.12 0.52 9.87
CA ILE A 481 6.14 0.23 8.84
C ILE A 481 6.36 1.21 7.70
N ILE A 482 6.42 0.68 6.47
CA ILE A 482 6.49 1.47 5.25
C ILE A 482 5.12 1.42 4.57
N THR A 483 4.56 2.60 4.29
CA THR A 483 3.36 2.75 3.46
C THR A 483 3.66 3.55 2.21
N SER A 484 2.84 3.36 1.18
CA SER A 484 2.99 4.11 -0.08
C SER A 484 2.37 5.50 0.02
N THR A 485 1.36 5.68 0.86
CA THR A 485 0.57 6.91 1.03
C THR A 485 0.19 7.16 2.48
N TYR A 486 -0.22 8.40 2.77
CA TYR A 486 -0.88 8.77 4.01
C TYR A 486 -2.25 8.09 4.14
N GLN A 487 -3.00 8.01 3.02
CA GLN A 487 -4.30 7.33 2.94
C GLN A 487 -4.24 5.87 3.45
N GLU A 488 -3.16 5.15 3.17
CA GLU A 488 -2.96 3.79 3.67
C GLU A 488 -2.96 3.75 5.21
N ILE A 489 -2.39 4.75 5.87
CA ILE A 489 -2.28 4.82 7.33
C ILE A 489 -3.58 5.34 7.94
N ALA A 490 -3.94 6.60 7.63
CA ALA A 490 -4.99 7.37 8.30
C ALA A 490 -6.07 7.87 7.34
N GLY A 491 -6.10 7.38 6.11
CA GLY A 491 -7.20 7.64 5.20
C GLY A 491 -7.33 9.11 4.81
N SER A 492 -8.57 9.52 4.58
CA SER A 492 -8.94 10.90 4.26
C SER A 492 -9.65 11.54 5.45
N LYS A 493 -10.17 12.75 5.27
CA LYS A 493 -11.05 13.39 6.24
C LYS A 493 -12.29 12.52 6.51
N ASP A 494 -12.88 11.96 5.46
CA ASP A 494 -14.19 11.32 5.55
C ASP A 494 -14.12 9.79 5.69
N ARG A 495 -13.02 9.17 5.23
CA ARG A 495 -12.84 7.71 5.26
C ARG A 495 -11.61 7.32 6.08
N PRO A 496 -11.71 6.36 7.02
CA PRO A 496 -10.57 5.91 7.79
C PRO A 496 -9.54 5.18 6.93
N GLY A 497 -8.28 5.23 7.36
CA GLY A 497 -7.17 4.54 6.72
C GLY A 497 -7.24 3.03 6.87
N GLN A 498 -6.40 2.32 6.11
CA GLN A 498 -6.33 0.87 6.20
C GLN A 498 -5.83 0.44 7.59
N TYR A 499 -4.69 0.97 8.03
CA TYR A 499 -4.16 0.71 9.38
C TYR A 499 -5.07 1.26 10.46
N GLU A 500 -5.59 2.48 10.30
CA GLU A 500 -6.53 3.09 11.25
C GLU A 500 -7.74 2.21 11.54
N SER A 501 -8.27 1.51 10.53
CA SER A 501 -9.39 0.60 10.73
C SER A 501 -9.07 -0.58 11.67
N HIS A 502 -7.79 -0.86 11.94
CA HIS A 502 -7.35 -1.88 12.88
C HIS A 502 -7.05 -1.31 14.27
N HIS A 503 -7.32 -0.02 14.52
CA HIS A 503 -7.17 0.58 15.83
C HIS A 503 -8.07 -0.08 16.87
N ALA A 504 -9.37 -0.21 16.58
CA ALA A 504 -10.32 -0.92 17.43
C ALA A 504 -11.31 -1.72 16.57
N PHE A 505 -11.36 -3.04 16.77
CA PHE A 505 -12.27 -3.94 16.06
C PHE A 505 -12.48 -5.25 16.82
N THR A 506 -13.44 -6.06 16.41
CA THR A 506 -13.77 -7.31 17.10
C THR A 506 -14.03 -8.46 16.14
N LEU A 507 -13.64 -9.66 16.58
CA LEU A 507 -13.96 -10.94 15.98
C LEU A 507 -14.86 -11.69 16.97
N PRO A 508 -16.20 -11.53 16.90
CA PRO A 508 -17.11 -12.06 17.92
C PRO A 508 -16.91 -13.57 18.12
N GLY A 509 -16.72 -13.99 19.36
CA GLY A 509 -16.42 -15.37 19.75
C GLY A 509 -14.95 -15.78 19.66
N LEU A 510 -14.03 -14.86 19.37
CA LEU A 510 -12.59 -15.12 19.32
C LEU A 510 -11.78 -14.16 20.19
N CYS A 511 -11.79 -12.87 19.85
CA CYS A 511 -11.10 -11.82 20.58
C CYS A 511 -11.59 -10.44 20.13
N ARG A 512 -11.25 -9.43 20.92
CA ARG A 512 -11.59 -8.03 20.64
C ARG A 512 -10.34 -7.16 20.83
N PHE A 513 -9.98 -6.42 19.81
CA PHE A 513 -8.85 -5.50 19.83
C PHE A 513 -9.36 -4.13 20.28
N VAL A 514 -9.12 -3.79 21.54
CA VAL A 514 -9.52 -2.49 22.10
C VAL A 514 -8.51 -1.40 21.77
N SER A 515 -7.25 -1.80 21.57
CA SER A 515 -6.18 -0.98 21.00
C SER A 515 -5.24 -1.89 20.19
N GLY A 516 -5.45 -1.95 18.88
CA GLY A 516 -4.74 -2.79 17.94
C GLY A 516 -3.48 -2.12 17.37
N ILE A 517 -3.64 -0.91 16.84
CA ILE A 517 -2.55 -0.09 16.28
C ILE A 517 -2.90 1.40 16.41
N ASP A 518 -1.91 2.24 16.69
CA ASP A 518 -2.06 3.70 16.70
C ASP A 518 -1.40 4.31 15.46
N VAL A 519 -2.18 5.03 14.65
CA VAL A 519 -1.68 5.72 13.45
C VAL A 519 -0.69 6.85 13.76
N PHE A 520 -0.70 7.36 14.99
CA PHE A 520 0.27 8.32 15.48
C PHE A 520 1.55 7.67 16.01
N HIS A 521 1.67 6.34 15.98
CA HIS A 521 2.90 5.71 16.39
C HIS A 521 4.04 6.09 15.44
N PRO A 522 5.23 6.46 15.96
CA PRO A 522 6.36 6.85 15.13
C PRO A 522 6.98 5.71 14.32
N LYS A 523 6.35 4.54 14.24
CA LYS A 523 6.82 3.41 13.40
C LYS A 523 6.34 3.57 11.96
N PHE A 524 5.31 4.37 11.73
CA PHE A 524 4.77 4.63 10.40
C PHE A 524 5.62 5.61 9.60
N ASN A 525 6.00 5.20 8.39
CA ASN A 525 6.77 6.00 7.46
C ASN A 525 6.21 5.89 6.05
N ILE A 526 6.01 7.04 5.40
CA ILE A 526 5.62 7.08 4.00
C ILE A 526 6.88 7.08 3.13
N ALA A 527 7.09 5.98 2.40
CA ALA A 527 8.08 5.88 1.34
C ALA A 527 7.36 5.44 0.06
N SER A 528 6.94 6.42 -0.73
CA SER A 528 6.22 6.16 -1.97
C SER A 528 7.13 5.54 -3.03
N PRO A 529 6.68 4.48 -3.73
CA PRO A 529 7.45 3.90 -4.83
C PRO A 529 7.49 4.83 -6.05
N GLY A 530 8.37 4.51 -7.00
CA GLY A 530 8.44 5.18 -8.30
C GLY A 530 8.01 4.29 -9.46
N ALA A 531 8.22 4.77 -10.68
CA ALA A 531 8.19 3.94 -11.88
C ALA A 531 9.63 3.67 -12.36
N ASP A 532 9.83 2.55 -13.09
CA ASP A 532 11.12 2.22 -13.69
C ASP A 532 11.50 3.26 -14.75
N GLN A 533 12.48 4.11 -14.43
CA GLN A 533 12.91 5.22 -15.29
C GLN A 533 13.65 4.78 -16.55
N SER A 534 13.97 3.49 -16.69
CA SER A 534 14.41 2.92 -17.97
C SER A 534 13.25 2.69 -18.95
N VAL A 535 12.04 2.48 -18.43
CA VAL A 535 10.81 2.26 -19.20
C VAL A 535 10.02 3.57 -19.36
N TYR A 536 9.84 4.31 -18.28
CA TYR A 536 9.04 5.54 -18.20
C TYR A 536 9.96 6.74 -18.01
N PHE A 537 10.20 7.49 -19.08
CA PHE A 537 11.08 8.66 -19.09
C PHE A 537 10.48 9.77 -19.95
N PRO A 538 10.93 11.04 -19.78
CA PRO A 538 10.34 12.19 -20.46
C PRO A 538 10.30 12.03 -21.99
N TYR A 539 9.16 12.35 -22.60
CA TYR A 539 8.96 12.31 -24.06
C TYR A 539 9.95 13.19 -24.86
N THR A 540 10.59 14.15 -24.18
CA THR A 540 11.60 15.09 -24.71
C THR A 540 12.97 14.46 -24.90
N GLN A 541 13.29 13.31 -24.28
CA GLN A 541 14.55 12.60 -24.46
C GLN A 541 14.56 11.82 -25.78
N LYS A 542 14.61 12.54 -26.91
CA LYS A 542 14.46 11.98 -28.28
C LYS A 542 15.44 10.84 -28.59
N GLN A 543 16.65 10.90 -28.06
CA GLN A 543 17.70 9.88 -28.21
C GLN A 543 17.38 8.53 -27.54
N LYS A 544 16.47 8.51 -26.55
CA LYS A 544 16.04 7.27 -25.88
C LYS A 544 14.74 6.68 -26.44
N ARG A 545 14.07 7.39 -27.36
CA ARG A 545 12.76 7.00 -27.89
C ARG A 545 12.84 5.68 -28.65
N LEU A 546 11.86 4.81 -28.45
CA LEU A 546 11.79 3.50 -29.08
C LEU A 546 11.06 3.59 -30.42
N THR A 547 11.67 4.27 -31.39
CA THR A 547 11.06 4.59 -32.70
C THR A 547 10.71 3.36 -33.52
N SER A 548 11.36 2.22 -33.28
CA SER A 548 11.01 0.93 -33.90
C SER A 548 9.60 0.44 -33.53
N LEU A 549 9.03 0.91 -32.42
CA LEU A 549 7.67 0.57 -31.98
C LEU A 549 6.60 1.50 -32.57
N HIS A 550 6.99 2.62 -33.21
CA HIS A 550 6.05 3.62 -33.72
C HIS A 550 5.06 3.05 -34.75
N PRO A 551 5.45 2.20 -35.73
CA PRO A 551 4.48 1.62 -36.66
C PRO A 551 3.38 0.80 -35.97
N ALA A 552 3.75 0.04 -34.94
CA ALA A 552 2.78 -0.75 -34.17
C ALA A 552 1.87 0.16 -33.31
N ILE A 553 2.41 1.23 -32.72
CA ILE A 553 1.62 2.20 -31.96
C ILE A 553 0.68 3.00 -32.88
N GLU A 554 1.12 3.37 -34.08
CA GLU A 554 0.29 4.06 -35.06
C GLU A 554 -0.86 3.19 -35.56
N GLU A 555 -0.61 1.88 -35.77
CA GLU A 555 -1.66 0.91 -36.06
C GLU A 555 -2.67 0.86 -34.89
N LEU A 556 -2.16 0.69 -33.68
CA LEU A 556 -2.97 0.57 -32.46
C LEU A 556 -3.86 1.81 -32.26
N LEU A 557 -3.34 3.02 -32.47
CA LEU A 557 -4.07 4.27 -32.26
C LEU A 557 -4.97 4.66 -33.43
N TYR A 558 -4.52 4.47 -34.67
CA TYR A 558 -5.10 5.16 -35.83
C TYR A 558 -5.58 4.26 -36.97
N SER A 559 -5.47 2.94 -36.85
CA SER A 559 -6.11 2.01 -37.78
C SER A 559 -7.62 2.25 -37.82
N LYS A 560 -8.22 2.15 -39.01
CA LYS A 560 -9.68 2.24 -39.20
C LYS A 560 -10.37 0.88 -39.08
N THR A 561 -9.59 -0.19 -38.94
CA THR A 561 -10.10 -1.56 -38.87
C THR A 561 -10.23 -1.97 -37.41
N ASP A 562 -11.39 -2.52 -37.05
CA ASP A 562 -11.61 -3.16 -35.75
C ASP A 562 -11.01 -4.57 -35.77
N ASN A 563 -10.36 -4.98 -34.69
CA ASN A 563 -9.82 -6.32 -34.51
C ASN A 563 -9.89 -6.75 -33.04
N GLU A 564 -9.15 -7.80 -32.65
CA GLU A 564 -9.15 -8.28 -31.28
C GLU A 564 -8.39 -7.36 -30.29
N GLU A 565 -7.50 -6.51 -30.78
CA GLU A 565 -6.71 -5.56 -29.98
C GLU A 565 -7.39 -4.20 -29.83
N HIS A 566 -8.21 -3.76 -30.79
CA HIS A 566 -8.84 -2.43 -30.75
C HIS A 566 -10.16 -2.33 -31.51
N THR A 567 -11.03 -1.41 -31.09
CA THR A 567 -12.30 -1.05 -31.76
C THR A 567 -12.55 0.46 -31.72
N GLY A 568 -13.33 0.94 -32.71
CA GLY A 568 -13.51 2.37 -32.95
C GLY A 568 -12.32 2.94 -33.72
N TYR A 569 -12.33 4.23 -34.05
CA TYR A 569 -11.24 4.86 -34.78
C TYR A 569 -11.21 6.37 -34.52
N LEU A 570 -10.07 7.00 -34.79
CA LEU A 570 -9.90 8.44 -34.69
C LEU A 570 -9.93 9.06 -36.08
N GLU A 571 -10.95 9.87 -36.38
CA GLU A 571 -11.10 10.53 -37.68
C GLU A 571 -10.07 11.66 -37.85
N ASP A 572 -9.93 12.50 -36.83
CA ASP A 572 -8.95 13.60 -36.83
C ASP A 572 -7.70 13.22 -36.03
N ARG A 573 -6.65 12.81 -36.75
CA ARG A 573 -5.36 12.43 -36.15
C ARG A 573 -4.57 13.62 -35.57
N LYS A 574 -4.95 14.88 -35.88
CA LYS A 574 -4.25 16.07 -35.39
C LYS A 574 -4.71 16.50 -34.00
N LYS A 575 -5.88 16.06 -33.57
CA LYS A 575 -6.39 16.36 -32.23
C LYS A 575 -5.50 15.73 -31.15
N PRO A 576 -5.25 16.45 -30.04
CA PRO A 576 -4.66 15.86 -28.86
C PRO A 576 -5.48 14.68 -28.36
N ILE A 577 -4.82 13.76 -27.65
CA ILE A 577 -5.45 12.57 -27.10
C ILE A 577 -5.59 12.70 -25.57
N ILE A 578 -6.82 12.55 -25.07
CA ILE A 578 -7.04 12.11 -23.69
C ILE A 578 -6.80 10.60 -23.64
N PHE A 579 -5.87 10.18 -22.80
CA PHE A 579 -5.49 8.79 -22.62
C PHE A 579 -5.82 8.29 -21.22
N SER A 580 -6.40 7.09 -21.12
CA SER A 580 -6.55 6.37 -19.86
C SER A 580 -6.16 4.91 -20.05
N MET A 581 -5.49 4.33 -19.06
CA MET A 581 -5.10 2.93 -19.06
C MET A 581 -5.31 2.34 -17.66
N ALA A 582 -6.17 1.33 -17.55
CA ALA A 582 -6.44 0.63 -16.30
C ALA A 582 -7.09 -0.74 -16.58
N ARG A 583 -7.28 -1.54 -15.53
CA ARG A 583 -8.23 -2.66 -15.58
C ARG A 583 -9.65 -2.12 -15.77
N LEU A 584 -10.51 -2.94 -16.35
CA LEU A 584 -11.92 -2.60 -16.54
C LEU A 584 -12.76 -3.20 -15.41
N ASP A 585 -12.92 -2.43 -14.34
CA ASP A 585 -13.76 -2.76 -13.18
C ASP A 585 -14.55 -1.52 -12.74
N THR A 586 -15.57 -1.70 -11.89
CA THR A 586 -16.47 -0.60 -11.49
C THR A 586 -15.73 0.50 -10.72
N VAL A 587 -14.72 0.14 -9.93
CA VAL A 587 -13.95 1.11 -9.13
C VAL A 587 -13.05 1.97 -10.00
N LYS A 588 -12.42 1.40 -11.05
CA LYS A 588 -11.60 2.15 -12.01
C LYS A 588 -12.42 3.12 -12.86
N ASN A 589 -13.73 2.92 -12.97
CA ASN A 589 -14.68 3.90 -13.52
C ASN A 589 -14.32 4.43 -14.93
N ILE A 590 -13.71 3.56 -15.74
CA ILE A 590 -13.34 3.88 -17.12
C ILE A 590 -14.58 4.18 -17.96
N THR A 591 -15.69 3.47 -17.72
CA THR A 591 -16.97 3.76 -18.37
C THR A 591 -17.54 5.12 -17.96
N GLY A 592 -17.29 5.58 -16.73
CA GLY A 592 -17.63 6.93 -16.27
C GLY A 592 -16.93 8.00 -17.09
N LEU A 593 -15.61 7.89 -17.29
CA LEU A 593 -14.86 8.82 -18.16
C LEU A 593 -15.44 8.89 -19.57
N VAL A 594 -15.82 7.76 -20.15
CA VAL A 594 -16.42 7.74 -21.49
C VAL A 594 -17.79 8.41 -21.50
N GLU A 595 -18.59 8.22 -20.46
CA GLU A 595 -19.85 8.94 -20.32
C GLU A 595 -19.64 10.46 -20.22
N TRP A 596 -18.67 10.92 -19.40
CA TRP A 596 -18.35 12.33 -19.24
C TRP A 596 -17.90 12.96 -20.56
N TYR A 597 -17.00 12.28 -21.27
CA TYR A 597 -16.56 12.69 -22.61
C TYR A 597 -17.72 12.72 -23.60
N GLY A 598 -18.58 11.70 -23.61
CA GLY A 598 -19.71 11.60 -24.52
C GLY A 598 -20.74 12.73 -24.36
N LYS A 599 -21.00 13.15 -23.12
CA LYS A 599 -21.90 14.27 -22.78
C LYS A 599 -21.31 15.63 -23.14
N ASN A 600 -20.00 15.83 -22.97
CA ASN A 600 -19.36 17.13 -23.14
C ASN A 600 -18.95 17.41 -24.60
N LYS A 601 -19.83 18.08 -25.35
CA LYS A 601 -19.58 18.45 -26.76
C LYS A 601 -18.36 19.37 -26.94
N LYS A 602 -18.08 20.27 -25.98
CA LYS A 602 -16.91 21.17 -26.02
C LYS A 602 -15.63 20.34 -25.98
N LEU A 603 -15.54 19.38 -25.05
CA LEU A 603 -14.39 18.49 -24.92
C LEU A 603 -14.16 17.65 -26.19
N ARG A 604 -15.21 17.02 -26.73
CA ARG A 604 -15.17 16.24 -27.99
C ARG A 604 -14.71 17.08 -29.20
N GLY A 605 -15.03 18.37 -29.19
CA GLY A 605 -14.57 19.32 -30.20
C GLY A 605 -13.05 19.50 -30.20
N LEU A 606 -12.43 19.45 -29.01
CA LEU A 606 -11.02 19.77 -28.78
C LEU A 606 -10.09 18.56 -28.91
N VAL A 607 -10.50 17.37 -28.46
CA VAL A 607 -9.62 16.20 -28.31
C VAL A 607 -10.26 14.90 -28.77
N ASN A 608 -9.44 13.87 -28.94
CA ASN A 608 -9.86 12.47 -29.08
C ASN A 608 -9.78 11.75 -27.72
N LEU A 609 -10.56 10.68 -27.56
CA LEU A 609 -10.47 9.81 -26.38
C LEU A 609 -9.85 8.45 -26.74
N VAL A 610 -8.82 8.04 -26.03
CA VAL A 610 -8.20 6.70 -26.14
C VAL A 610 -8.23 6.03 -24.77
N VAL A 611 -8.82 4.84 -24.72
CA VAL A 611 -8.94 4.05 -23.49
C VAL A 611 -8.32 2.67 -23.72
N VAL A 612 -7.39 2.27 -22.84
CA VAL A 612 -6.84 0.92 -22.79
C VAL A 612 -7.41 0.22 -21.56
N ALA A 613 -8.38 -0.67 -21.74
CA ALA A 613 -9.04 -1.33 -20.62
C ALA A 613 -9.72 -2.65 -21.01
N GLY A 614 -9.45 -3.70 -20.25
CA GLY A 614 -10.15 -4.99 -20.30
C GLY A 614 -10.13 -5.69 -21.66
N PHE A 615 -11.01 -6.69 -21.81
CA PHE A 615 -11.31 -7.32 -23.10
C PHE A 615 -12.35 -6.53 -23.90
N LEU A 616 -12.31 -6.62 -25.23
CA LEU A 616 -13.33 -6.01 -26.09
C LEU A 616 -14.63 -6.83 -26.16
N ASP A 617 -14.54 -8.15 -25.89
CA ASP A 617 -15.64 -9.11 -25.94
C ASP A 617 -15.95 -9.67 -24.55
N PRO A 618 -17.21 -9.57 -24.06
CA PRO A 618 -17.56 -10.09 -22.75
C PRO A 618 -17.38 -11.60 -22.62
N SER A 619 -17.44 -12.38 -23.72
CA SER A 619 -17.22 -13.84 -23.69
C SER A 619 -15.79 -14.25 -23.37
N LYS A 620 -14.82 -13.33 -23.55
CA LYS A 620 -13.40 -13.58 -23.21
C LYS A 620 -13.10 -13.37 -21.73
N SER A 621 -13.97 -12.67 -21.00
CA SER A 621 -13.81 -12.46 -19.56
C SER A 621 -14.57 -13.50 -18.72
N LYS A 622 -13.97 -13.89 -17.60
CA LYS A 622 -14.63 -14.70 -16.56
C LYS A 622 -15.06 -13.84 -15.36
N ASP A 623 -14.69 -12.56 -15.35
CA ASP A 623 -14.99 -11.62 -14.27
C ASP A 623 -16.32 -10.93 -14.52
N ARG A 624 -17.20 -10.93 -13.51
CA ARG A 624 -18.56 -10.42 -13.65
C ARG A 624 -18.61 -8.90 -13.79
N GLU A 625 -17.73 -8.19 -13.08
CA GLU A 625 -17.65 -6.73 -13.16
C GLU A 625 -17.13 -6.31 -14.53
N GLU A 626 -16.06 -6.92 -15.01
CA GLU A 626 -15.51 -6.66 -16.34
C GLU A 626 -16.55 -6.95 -17.43
N ILE A 627 -17.28 -8.08 -17.36
CA ILE A 627 -18.37 -8.38 -18.31
C ILE A 627 -19.44 -7.29 -18.30
N SER A 628 -19.81 -6.80 -17.12
CA SER A 628 -20.80 -5.73 -16.97
C SER A 628 -20.30 -4.40 -17.55
N GLU A 629 -19.06 -4.03 -17.22
CA GLU A 629 -18.43 -2.81 -17.70
C GLU A 629 -18.18 -2.85 -19.22
N ILE A 630 -17.86 -4.00 -19.81
CA ILE A 630 -17.77 -4.19 -21.27
C ILE A 630 -19.13 -3.88 -21.94
N LYS A 631 -20.23 -4.40 -21.38
CA LYS A 631 -21.57 -4.14 -21.92
C LYS A 631 -21.94 -2.66 -21.80
N LYS A 632 -21.63 -2.05 -20.65
CA LYS A 632 -21.82 -0.62 -20.41
C LYS A 632 -20.99 0.23 -21.38
N MET A 633 -19.74 -0.14 -21.60
CA MET A 633 -18.82 0.51 -22.56
C MET A 633 -19.44 0.54 -23.97
N ARG A 634 -19.87 -0.62 -24.48
CA ARG A 634 -20.53 -0.73 -25.79
C ARG A 634 -21.79 0.14 -25.87
N SER A 635 -22.64 0.11 -24.84
CA SER A 635 -23.86 0.92 -24.77
C SER A 635 -23.56 2.43 -24.80
N LEU A 636 -22.53 2.89 -24.09
CA LEU A 636 -22.13 4.30 -24.08
C LEU A 636 -21.58 4.76 -25.43
N ILE A 637 -20.77 3.93 -26.09
CA ILE A 637 -20.24 4.22 -27.43
C ILE A 637 -21.37 4.43 -28.44
N GLU A 638 -22.39 3.57 -28.40
CA GLU A 638 -23.58 3.68 -29.24
C GLU A 638 -24.44 4.90 -28.88
N LYS A 639 -24.78 5.05 -27.59
CA LYS A 639 -25.63 6.13 -27.06
C LYS A 639 -25.09 7.53 -27.42
N TYR A 640 -23.78 7.73 -27.30
CA TYR A 640 -23.15 9.04 -27.57
C TYR A 640 -22.52 9.16 -28.95
N GLN A 641 -22.66 8.14 -29.81
CA GLN A 641 -22.12 8.09 -31.18
C GLN A 641 -20.63 8.44 -31.22
N LEU A 642 -19.81 7.65 -30.51
CA LEU A 642 -18.39 7.97 -30.28
C LEU A 642 -17.44 7.50 -31.38
N LYS A 643 -17.93 6.80 -32.41
CA LYS A 643 -17.12 6.41 -33.57
C LYS A 643 -16.51 7.66 -34.25
N GLY A 644 -15.24 7.57 -34.62
CA GLY A 644 -14.47 8.68 -35.18
C GLY A 644 -13.85 9.63 -34.15
N GLN A 645 -14.23 9.53 -32.87
CA GLN A 645 -13.75 10.41 -31.78
C GLN A 645 -13.19 9.62 -30.59
N MET A 646 -13.34 8.30 -30.59
CA MET A 646 -12.90 7.40 -29.54
C MET A 646 -12.21 6.16 -30.13
N ARG A 647 -11.17 5.70 -29.44
CA ARG A 647 -10.51 4.41 -29.65
C ARG A 647 -10.52 3.62 -28.33
N TRP A 648 -11.04 2.39 -28.37
CA TRP A 648 -10.96 1.46 -27.25
C TRP A 648 -9.98 0.34 -27.59
N ILE A 649 -8.93 0.19 -26.79
CA ILE A 649 -7.85 -0.77 -26.94
C ILE A 649 -7.95 -1.80 -25.81
N ALA A 650 -7.73 -3.07 -26.13
CA ALA A 650 -7.68 -4.17 -25.17
C ALA A 650 -6.47 -4.02 -24.22
N ALA A 651 -6.55 -4.64 -23.03
CA ALA A 651 -5.50 -4.60 -22.03
C ALA A 651 -4.10 -4.92 -22.60
N GLN A 652 -3.10 -4.11 -22.24
CA GLN A 652 -1.73 -4.20 -22.74
C GLN A 652 -0.80 -4.77 -21.68
N THR A 653 -0.02 -5.80 -22.03
CA THR A 653 0.88 -6.50 -21.09
C THR A 653 2.36 -6.13 -21.24
N ASP A 654 2.75 -5.55 -22.38
CA ASP A 654 4.12 -5.13 -22.62
C ASP A 654 4.39 -3.72 -22.06
N ARG A 655 5.04 -3.66 -20.89
CA ARG A 655 5.41 -2.41 -20.24
C ARG A 655 6.34 -1.52 -21.08
N VAL A 656 7.20 -2.09 -21.92
CA VAL A 656 8.15 -1.33 -22.75
C VAL A 656 7.38 -0.60 -23.86
N ARG A 657 6.46 -1.30 -24.52
CA ARG A 657 5.53 -0.69 -25.49
C ARG A 657 4.63 0.35 -24.83
N ASN A 658 4.12 0.07 -23.63
CA ASN A 658 3.28 1.02 -22.89
C ASN A 658 4.03 2.33 -22.55
N GLY A 659 5.30 2.23 -22.14
CA GLY A 659 6.13 3.41 -21.90
C GLY A 659 6.26 4.29 -23.15
N GLU A 660 6.45 3.69 -24.33
CA GLU A 660 6.51 4.45 -25.59
C GLU A 660 5.13 5.00 -25.99
N LEU A 661 4.04 4.26 -25.74
CA LEU A 661 2.68 4.73 -25.94
C LEU A 661 2.41 6.02 -25.16
N TYR A 662 2.71 6.07 -23.86
CA TYR A 662 2.60 7.30 -23.06
C TYR A 662 3.35 8.49 -23.69
N ARG A 663 4.56 8.28 -24.20
CA ARG A 663 5.36 9.32 -24.87
C ARG A 663 4.78 9.74 -26.21
N CYS A 664 4.23 8.81 -26.98
CA CYS A 664 3.50 9.12 -28.22
C CYS A 664 2.24 9.95 -27.94
N ILE A 665 1.51 9.67 -26.85
CA ILE A 665 0.39 10.54 -26.42
C ILE A 665 0.89 11.94 -26.07
N ALA A 666 2.01 12.06 -25.36
CA ALA A 666 2.62 13.36 -25.04
C ALA A 666 3.08 14.15 -26.29
N ASP A 667 3.52 13.46 -27.36
CA ASP A 667 3.82 14.11 -28.64
C ASP A 667 2.58 14.81 -29.22
N THR A 668 1.37 14.22 -29.07
CA THR A 668 0.09 14.83 -29.48
C THR A 668 -0.36 16.02 -28.64
N LYS A 669 0.41 16.41 -27.60
CA LYS A 669 -0.01 17.39 -26.57
C LYS A 669 -1.28 16.96 -25.84
N GLY A 670 -1.44 15.65 -25.67
CA GLY A 670 -2.54 15.02 -24.95
C GLY A 670 -2.46 15.16 -23.42
N ALA A 671 -3.31 14.44 -22.71
CA ALA A 671 -3.30 14.34 -21.26
C ALA A 671 -3.66 12.92 -20.80
N PHE A 672 -3.21 12.54 -19.60
CA PHE A 672 -3.65 11.31 -18.94
C PHE A 672 -4.83 11.59 -18.00
N VAL A 673 -5.77 10.66 -17.92
CA VAL A 673 -6.91 10.76 -17.00
C VAL A 673 -7.06 9.47 -16.21
N GLN A 674 -7.09 9.57 -14.87
CA GLN A 674 -7.46 8.50 -13.96
C GLN A 674 -8.81 8.83 -13.27
N PRO A 675 -9.94 8.31 -13.79
CA PRO A 675 -11.30 8.61 -13.32
C PRO A 675 -11.81 7.75 -12.16
N ALA A 676 -10.97 6.92 -11.53
CA ALA A 676 -11.39 5.96 -10.51
C ALA A 676 -12.24 6.59 -9.39
N LEU A 677 -13.29 5.88 -8.96
CA LEU A 677 -14.09 6.24 -7.79
C LEU A 677 -13.22 6.30 -6.52
N TYR A 678 -12.20 5.45 -6.48
CA TYR A 678 -11.16 5.47 -5.47
C TYR A 678 -9.89 4.81 -6.03
N GLU A 679 -8.73 5.41 -5.80
CA GLU A 679 -7.44 4.85 -6.22
C GLU A 679 -6.49 4.80 -5.02
N ALA A 680 -6.03 3.61 -4.63
CA ALA A 680 -5.23 3.46 -3.40
C ALA A 680 -3.86 4.16 -3.50
N PHE A 681 -3.23 4.11 -4.68
CA PHE A 681 -1.97 4.80 -4.95
C PHE A 681 -1.98 5.46 -6.33
N GLY A 682 -2.07 4.67 -7.40
CA GLY A 682 -2.12 5.16 -8.78
C GLY A 682 -0.76 5.16 -9.50
N LEU A 683 -0.15 3.98 -9.68
CA LEU A 683 1.10 3.85 -10.45
C LEU A 683 0.99 4.46 -11.85
N THR A 684 -0.16 4.31 -12.51
CA THR A 684 -0.39 4.88 -13.85
C THR A 684 -0.33 6.42 -13.88
N VAL A 685 -0.63 7.09 -12.75
CA VAL A 685 -0.43 8.55 -12.58
C VAL A 685 1.06 8.87 -12.59
N ILE A 686 1.87 8.11 -11.84
CA ILE A 686 3.32 8.28 -11.79
C ILE A 686 3.98 7.94 -13.12
N GLU A 687 3.52 6.89 -13.81
CA GLU A 687 3.98 6.51 -15.16
C GLU A 687 3.71 7.63 -16.18
N ALA A 688 2.49 8.18 -16.19
CA ALA A 688 2.11 9.29 -17.05
C ALA A 688 2.96 10.54 -16.77
N MET A 689 3.09 10.93 -15.50
CA MET A 689 3.88 12.09 -15.09
C MET A 689 5.38 11.91 -15.40
N ASN A 690 5.95 10.71 -15.23
CA ASN A 690 7.34 10.39 -15.62
C ASN A 690 7.59 10.55 -17.12
N CYS A 691 6.58 10.28 -17.95
CA CYS A 691 6.64 10.49 -19.39
C CYS A 691 6.45 11.95 -19.80
N GLY A 692 6.15 12.84 -18.85
CA GLY A 692 5.86 14.26 -19.08
C GLY A 692 4.45 14.52 -19.59
N LEU A 693 3.50 13.62 -19.31
CA LEU A 693 2.10 13.77 -19.73
C LEU A 693 1.30 14.48 -18.62
N PRO A 694 0.73 15.68 -18.86
CA PRO A 694 -0.17 16.33 -17.92
C PRO A 694 -1.30 15.38 -17.50
N THR A 695 -1.57 15.32 -16.20
CA THR A 695 -2.43 14.28 -15.63
C THR A 695 -3.60 14.88 -14.85
N PHE A 696 -4.79 14.35 -15.08
CA PHE A 696 -6.00 14.53 -14.29
C PHE A 696 -6.23 13.24 -13.51
N ALA A 697 -6.37 13.31 -12.18
CA ALA A 697 -6.61 12.12 -11.38
C ALA A 697 -7.66 12.37 -10.31
N THR A 698 -8.35 11.31 -9.91
CA THR A 698 -9.31 11.31 -8.81
C THR A 698 -8.73 11.96 -7.55
N ASN A 699 -9.53 12.79 -6.88
CA ASN A 699 -9.22 13.31 -5.55
C ASN A 699 -9.48 12.28 -4.42
N GLN A 700 -9.91 11.07 -4.77
CA GLN A 700 -10.22 10.00 -3.83
C GLN A 700 -9.06 8.99 -3.74
N GLY A 701 -8.26 9.11 -2.69
CA GLY A 701 -7.16 8.21 -2.36
C GLY A 701 -5.77 8.74 -2.73
N GLY A 702 -4.85 7.84 -3.08
CA GLY A 702 -3.43 8.14 -3.29
C GLY A 702 -3.11 9.25 -4.32
N PRO A 703 -3.80 9.37 -5.46
CA PRO A 703 -3.51 10.44 -6.41
C PRO A 703 -3.70 11.85 -5.85
N ALA A 704 -4.53 12.03 -4.82
CA ALA A 704 -4.71 13.31 -4.12
C ALA A 704 -3.43 13.79 -3.41
N GLU A 705 -2.51 12.88 -3.08
CA GLU A 705 -1.19 13.18 -2.52
C GLU A 705 -0.13 13.33 -3.62
N ILE A 706 -0.28 12.60 -4.73
CA ILE A 706 0.68 12.62 -5.84
C ILE A 706 0.65 13.98 -6.53
N ILE A 707 -0.54 14.45 -6.88
CA ILE A 707 -0.75 15.70 -7.62
C ILE A 707 -0.90 16.88 -6.66
N VAL A 708 -0.23 17.98 -7.01
CA VAL A 708 -0.54 19.31 -6.48
C VAL A 708 -1.46 19.99 -7.49
N ASP A 709 -2.74 20.12 -7.14
CA ASP A 709 -3.79 20.61 -8.03
C ASP A 709 -3.43 21.98 -8.65
N GLY A 710 -3.57 22.08 -9.97
CA GLY A 710 -3.23 23.28 -10.75
C GLY A 710 -1.73 23.55 -10.94
N VAL A 711 -0.85 22.76 -10.30
CA VAL A 711 0.61 22.93 -10.38
C VAL A 711 1.23 21.77 -11.16
N SER A 712 1.18 20.56 -10.63
CA SER A 712 1.81 19.37 -11.23
C SER A 712 0.82 18.48 -12.01
N GLY A 713 -0.45 18.85 -12.01
CA GLY A 713 -1.58 18.11 -12.58
C GLY A 713 -2.90 18.70 -12.06
N PHE A 714 -4.00 17.95 -12.20
CA PHE A 714 -5.31 18.39 -11.74
C PHE A 714 -6.07 17.28 -11.00
N HIS A 715 -6.81 17.67 -9.97
CA HIS A 715 -7.76 16.80 -9.28
C HIS A 715 -9.13 16.86 -9.96
N ILE A 716 -9.74 15.69 -10.12
CA ILE A 716 -11.13 15.53 -10.57
C ILE A 716 -11.94 14.78 -9.51
N ASP A 717 -13.19 15.17 -9.31
CA ASP A 717 -14.11 14.42 -8.45
C ASP A 717 -14.81 13.35 -9.30
N PRO A 718 -14.65 12.05 -9.00
CA PRO A 718 -15.26 11.00 -9.81
C PRO A 718 -16.79 10.93 -9.67
N THR A 719 -17.38 11.66 -8.71
CA THR A 719 -18.83 11.78 -8.53
C THR A 719 -19.44 12.94 -9.33
N ASP A 720 -18.62 13.91 -9.76
CA ASP A 720 -19.04 15.05 -10.58
C ASP A 720 -18.35 15.02 -11.96
N GLY A 721 -18.92 14.21 -12.85
CA GLY A 721 -18.42 14.07 -14.21
C GLY A 721 -18.55 15.32 -15.09
N GLU A 722 -19.50 16.21 -14.77
CA GLU A 722 -19.67 17.46 -15.51
C GLU A 722 -18.52 18.41 -15.19
N GLU A 723 -18.21 18.58 -13.91
CA GLU A 723 -17.06 19.33 -13.42
C GLU A 723 -15.74 18.78 -13.97
N ALA A 724 -15.55 17.45 -13.87
CA ALA A 724 -14.34 16.80 -14.37
C ALA A 724 -14.14 17.04 -15.87
N SER A 725 -15.19 16.88 -16.68
CA SER A 725 -15.12 17.13 -18.13
C SER A 725 -14.95 18.60 -18.49
N GLY A 726 -15.54 19.51 -17.70
CA GLY A 726 -15.35 20.96 -17.81
C GLY A 726 -13.90 21.35 -17.59
N LYS A 727 -13.29 20.89 -16.50
CA LYS A 727 -11.86 21.09 -16.20
C LYS A 727 -10.95 20.61 -17.33
N MET A 728 -11.22 19.41 -17.88
CA MET A 728 -10.46 18.89 -19.02
C MET A 728 -10.62 19.80 -20.24
N ALA A 729 -11.83 20.24 -20.56
CA ALA A 729 -12.08 21.12 -21.70
C ALA A 729 -11.36 22.48 -21.55
N ASP A 730 -11.39 23.06 -20.36
CA ASP A 730 -10.73 24.33 -20.07
C ASP A 730 -9.20 24.23 -20.12
N PHE A 731 -8.63 23.10 -19.68
CA PHE A 731 -7.21 22.83 -19.87
C PHE A 731 -6.81 22.81 -21.34
N PHE A 732 -7.54 22.07 -22.19
CA PHE A 732 -7.21 22.00 -23.63
C PHE A 732 -7.46 23.32 -24.35
N GLU A 733 -8.47 24.09 -23.92
CA GLU A 733 -8.70 25.45 -24.42
C GLU A 733 -7.51 26.38 -24.11
N ARG A 734 -6.96 26.30 -22.89
CA ARG A 734 -5.76 27.06 -22.51
C ARG A 734 -4.50 26.56 -23.20
N CYS A 735 -4.40 25.27 -23.52
CA CYS A 735 -3.28 24.68 -24.26
C CYS A 735 -3.20 25.13 -25.73
N LYS A 736 -4.15 25.93 -26.23
CA LYS A 736 -3.95 26.71 -27.48
C LYS A 736 -2.71 27.59 -27.37
N ASP A 737 -2.39 28.06 -26.16
CA ASP A 737 -1.03 28.47 -25.81
C ASP A 737 -0.19 27.23 -25.46
N ALA A 738 0.69 26.84 -26.37
CA ALA A 738 1.56 25.68 -26.22
C ALA A 738 2.47 25.76 -24.98
N SER A 739 2.75 26.97 -24.46
CA SER A 739 3.56 27.14 -23.25
C SER A 739 2.87 26.60 -22.00
N TYR A 740 1.53 26.65 -21.96
CA TYR A 740 0.76 26.20 -20.80
C TYR A 740 0.86 24.69 -20.59
N TRP A 741 0.76 23.91 -21.68
CA TRP A 741 0.93 22.45 -21.61
C TRP A 741 2.32 22.08 -21.08
N ASN A 742 3.37 22.73 -21.61
CA ASN A 742 4.76 22.49 -21.22
C ASN A 742 5.00 22.86 -19.74
N LYS A 743 4.35 23.91 -19.23
CA LYS A 743 4.42 24.29 -17.81
C LYS A 743 3.92 23.17 -16.91
N ILE A 744 2.74 22.61 -17.18
CA ILE A 744 2.16 21.52 -16.38
C ILE A 744 2.99 20.23 -16.52
N SER A 745 3.43 19.91 -17.75
CA SER A 745 4.32 18.77 -18.02
C SER A 745 5.62 18.84 -17.21
N THR A 746 6.29 20.01 -17.21
CA THR A 746 7.54 20.24 -16.49
C THR A 746 7.35 20.17 -14.98
N ALA A 747 6.29 20.79 -14.46
CA ALA A 747 5.95 20.71 -13.04
C ALA A 747 5.59 19.28 -12.60
N GLY A 748 4.91 18.51 -13.45
CA GLY A 748 4.63 17.09 -13.25
C GLY A 748 5.92 16.26 -13.14
N LEU A 749 6.85 16.46 -14.06
CA LEU A 749 8.18 15.81 -14.02
C LEU A 749 8.96 16.17 -12.76
N GLN A 750 8.99 17.46 -12.38
CA GLN A 750 9.67 17.92 -11.19
C GLN A 750 9.09 17.27 -9.92
N ARG A 751 7.75 17.22 -9.81
CA ARG A 751 7.05 16.54 -8.70
C ARG A 751 7.49 15.08 -8.56
N ILE A 752 7.62 14.36 -9.67
CA ILE A 752 8.07 12.96 -9.65
C ILE A 752 9.53 12.86 -9.19
N TYR A 753 10.44 13.66 -9.74
CA TYR A 753 11.85 13.61 -9.36
C TYR A 753 12.11 14.00 -7.90
N GLU A 754 11.25 14.81 -7.29
CA GLU A 754 11.35 15.22 -5.89
C GLU A 754 10.73 14.22 -4.91
N CYS A 755 9.76 13.41 -5.33
CA CYS A 755 8.93 12.64 -4.40
C CYS A 755 8.76 11.14 -4.74
N TYR A 756 8.72 10.77 -6.02
CA TYR A 756 8.22 9.47 -6.49
C TYR A 756 9.23 8.75 -7.38
N THR A 757 10.44 8.51 -6.86
CA THR A 757 11.46 7.71 -7.53
C THR A 757 11.92 6.56 -6.65
N TRP A 758 12.30 5.45 -7.29
CA TRP A 758 12.89 4.31 -6.59
C TRP A 758 14.21 4.64 -5.89
N LYS A 759 14.96 5.64 -6.38
CA LYS A 759 16.16 6.15 -5.70
C LYS A 759 15.83 6.81 -4.36
N ILE A 760 14.83 7.70 -4.33
CA ILE A 760 14.36 8.33 -3.08
C ILE A 760 13.84 7.26 -2.12
N TYR A 761 13.07 6.31 -2.64
CA TYR A 761 12.57 5.17 -1.87
C TYR A 761 13.71 4.40 -1.20
N ALA A 762 14.70 3.95 -1.99
CA ALA A 762 15.84 3.17 -1.50
C ALA A 762 16.62 3.94 -0.43
N THR A 763 16.90 5.22 -0.69
CA THR A 763 17.62 6.09 0.25
C THR A 763 16.86 6.19 1.58
N LYS A 764 15.55 6.46 1.53
CA LYS A 764 14.70 6.60 2.71
C LYS A 764 14.66 5.32 3.54
N VAL A 765 14.39 4.17 2.92
CA VAL A 765 14.22 2.91 3.63
C VAL A 765 15.54 2.41 4.23
N LEU A 766 16.67 2.57 3.53
CA LEU A 766 17.98 2.24 4.09
C LEU A 766 18.32 3.14 5.29
N ASN A 767 18.00 4.44 5.23
CA ASN A 767 18.16 5.33 6.38
C ASN A 767 17.27 4.92 7.56
N MET A 768 16.02 4.50 7.30
CA MET A 768 15.15 3.93 8.33
C MET A 768 15.81 2.70 8.97
N GLY A 769 16.30 1.74 8.18
CA GLY A 769 16.97 0.55 8.73
C GLY A 769 18.08 0.88 9.73
N SER A 770 18.89 1.90 9.46
CA SER A 770 19.93 2.38 10.37
C SER A 770 19.38 3.09 11.61
N ILE A 771 18.45 4.05 11.43
CA ILE A 771 17.88 4.86 12.53
C ILE A 771 17.07 3.99 13.49
N TYR A 772 16.18 3.14 12.96
CA TYR A 772 15.40 2.21 13.77
C TYR A 772 16.28 1.12 14.38
N GLY A 773 17.40 0.76 13.75
CA GLY A 773 18.41 -0.12 14.33
C GLY A 773 19.01 0.45 15.63
N LEU A 774 19.40 1.74 15.63
CA LEU A 774 19.83 2.43 16.85
C LEU A 774 18.67 2.56 17.85
N TRP A 775 17.49 2.98 17.40
CA TRP A 775 16.31 3.11 18.26
C TRP A 775 15.96 1.80 19.00
N ARG A 776 16.03 0.66 18.30
CA ARG A 776 15.81 -0.65 18.91
C ARG A 776 16.80 -0.93 20.03
N GLN A 777 18.08 -0.60 19.84
CA GLN A 777 19.09 -0.79 20.89
C GLN A 777 18.84 0.11 22.10
N LEU A 778 18.47 1.37 21.86
CA LEU A 778 18.18 2.35 22.92
C LEU A 778 16.97 1.98 23.78
N ASN A 779 15.99 1.26 23.23
CA ASN A 779 14.73 0.96 23.92
C ASN A 779 14.53 -0.55 24.18
N LYS A 780 15.61 -1.34 24.12
CA LYS A 780 15.55 -2.80 24.24
C LYS A 780 14.85 -3.27 25.52
N GLU A 781 15.12 -2.62 26.64
CA GLU A 781 14.53 -2.99 27.93
C GLU A 781 13.04 -2.64 28.00
N GLU A 782 12.66 -1.48 27.46
CA GLU A 782 11.28 -0.98 27.43
C GLU A 782 10.36 -1.87 26.56
N GLN A 783 10.91 -2.54 25.53
CA GLN A 783 10.14 -3.38 24.62
C GLN A 783 9.90 -4.83 25.11
N LEU A 784 10.59 -5.28 26.16
CA LEU A 784 10.58 -6.68 26.57
C LEU A 784 9.18 -7.19 26.94
N ALA A 785 8.38 -6.39 27.64
CA ALA A 785 7.01 -6.76 28.02
C ALA A 785 6.14 -6.99 26.79
N LYS A 786 6.25 -6.11 25.80
CA LYS A 786 5.52 -6.19 24.53
C LYS A 786 5.94 -7.41 23.71
N GLU A 787 7.25 -7.69 23.62
CA GLU A 787 7.75 -8.90 22.97
C GLU A 787 7.17 -10.18 23.59
N LYS A 788 7.08 -10.25 24.92
CA LYS A 788 6.48 -11.41 25.61
C LYS A 788 4.98 -11.52 25.36
N TYR A 789 4.27 -10.41 25.35
CA TYR A 789 2.85 -10.39 25.02
C TYR A 789 2.58 -10.89 23.59
N LEU A 790 3.37 -10.43 22.61
CA LEU A 790 3.29 -10.89 21.22
C LEU A 790 3.64 -12.38 21.08
N GLN A 791 4.65 -12.86 21.81
CA GLN A 791 4.99 -14.29 21.84
C GLN A 791 3.84 -15.13 22.40
N LEU A 792 3.21 -14.67 23.50
CA LEU A 792 2.04 -15.35 24.07
C LEU A 792 0.89 -15.39 23.07
N PHE A 793 0.59 -14.26 22.44
CA PHE A 793 -0.49 -14.14 21.47
C PHE A 793 -0.26 -15.00 20.23
N TYR A 794 0.97 -15.04 19.70
CA TYR A 794 1.34 -15.95 18.62
C TYR A 794 1.17 -17.42 19.03
N ASN A 795 1.68 -17.79 20.20
CA ASN A 795 1.73 -19.19 20.64
C ASN A 795 0.35 -19.76 20.99
N LEU A 796 -0.51 -18.95 21.62
CA LEU A 796 -1.79 -19.40 22.15
C LEU A 796 -2.97 -19.07 21.24
N GLN A 797 -2.88 -18.00 20.44
CA GLN A 797 -3.94 -17.62 19.51
C GLN A 797 -3.60 -18.08 18.08
N PHE A 798 -2.59 -17.48 17.46
CA PHE A 798 -2.30 -17.70 16.04
C PHE A 798 -2.01 -19.17 15.71
N ARG A 799 -1.15 -19.85 16.47
CA ARG A 799 -0.83 -21.27 16.23
C ARG A 799 -2.06 -22.17 16.27
N ASN A 800 -3.00 -21.89 17.17
CA ASN A 800 -4.22 -22.70 17.29
C ASN A 800 -5.17 -22.45 16.13
N LEU A 801 -5.30 -21.20 15.69
CA LEU A 801 -6.06 -20.87 14.47
C LEU A 801 -5.43 -21.52 13.24
N ALA A 802 -4.12 -21.38 13.05
CA ALA A 802 -3.42 -21.94 11.89
C ALA A 802 -3.59 -23.46 11.76
N LYS A 803 -3.69 -24.21 12.86
CA LYS A 803 -3.94 -25.67 12.84
C LYS A 803 -5.32 -26.07 12.30
N THR A 804 -6.29 -25.16 12.35
CA THR A 804 -7.65 -25.40 11.86
C THR A 804 -7.80 -25.20 10.36
N VAL A 805 -6.84 -24.53 9.73
CA VAL A 805 -6.83 -24.33 8.28
C VAL A 805 -6.47 -25.65 7.58
N PRO A 806 -7.29 -26.12 6.62
CA PRO A 806 -7.04 -27.38 5.93
C PRO A 806 -5.69 -27.39 5.20
N ILE A 807 -4.93 -28.47 5.38
CA ILE A 807 -3.68 -28.70 4.65
C ILE A 807 -4.01 -29.29 3.27
N ALA A 808 -3.33 -28.81 2.23
CA ALA A 808 -3.50 -29.31 0.88
C ALA A 808 -2.90 -30.73 0.77
N THR A 809 -3.76 -31.76 0.71
CA THR A 809 -3.35 -33.16 0.47
C THR A 809 -3.48 -33.52 -1.01
N ASP A 810 -2.56 -34.32 -1.54
CA ASP A 810 -2.56 -34.81 -2.94
C ASP A 810 -3.88 -35.53 -3.35
N GLN A 811 -4.66 -36.03 -2.39
CA GLN A 811 -5.91 -36.77 -2.63
C GLN A 811 -7.16 -35.89 -2.79
N ALA A 812 -7.17 -34.67 -2.26
CA ALA A 812 -8.38 -33.83 -2.21
C ALA A 812 -8.87 -33.32 -3.59
N GLN A 813 -8.08 -33.51 -4.66
CA GLN A 813 -8.46 -33.11 -6.02
C GLN A 813 -8.96 -34.25 -6.92
N GLN A 814 -8.95 -35.51 -6.49
CA GLN A 814 -9.68 -36.55 -7.24
C GLN A 814 -11.20 -36.37 -7.14
N GLU A 815 -11.69 -35.76 -6.05
CA GLU A 815 -13.13 -35.49 -5.85
C GLU A 815 -13.58 -34.14 -6.42
N ALA A 816 -12.66 -33.23 -6.77
CA ALA A 816 -12.95 -31.90 -7.29
C ALA A 816 -12.92 -31.80 -8.84
N LYS A 817 -12.91 -32.92 -9.57
CA LYS A 817 -13.26 -32.90 -11.00
C LYS A 817 -14.77 -32.71 -11.10
N PRO A 818 -15.28 -31.68 -11.79
CA PRO A 818 -16.71 -31.57 -12.02
C PRO A 818 -17.16 -32.83 -12.76
N LYS A 819 -18.09 -33.60 -12.16
CA LYS A 819 -18.81 -34.63 -12.90
C LYS A 819 -19.39 -33.95 -14.15
N PRO A 820 -19.18 -34.48 -15.36
CA PRO A 820 -19.78 -33.90 -16.55
C PRO A 820 -21.29 -33.80 -16.33
N VAL A 821 -21.80 -32.58 -16.39
CA VAL A 821 -23.23 -32.31 -16.31
C VAL A 821 -23.89 -33.06 -17.45
N ALA A 822 -24.70 -34.06 -17.13
CA ALA A 822 -25.55 -34.73 -18.11
C ALA A 822 -26.46 -33.68 -18.73
N ILE A 823 -26.25 -33.40 -20.02
CA ILE A 823 -27.10 -32.53 -20.82
C ILE A 823 -28.47 -33.21 -20.91
N PRO A 824 -29.58 -32.59 -20.45
CA PRO A 824 -30.91 -33.12 -20.70
C PRO A 824 -31.17 -33.10 -22.20
N ALA A 825 -31.56 -34.24 -22.77
CA ALA A 825 -31.86 -34.36 -24.18
C ALA A 825 -32.93 -33.34 -24.60
N SER A 826 -32.57 -32.46 -25.54
CA SER A 826 -33.47 -31.50 -26.16
C SER A 826 -34.55 -32.23 -26.96
N GLN A 827 -35.82 -32.00 -26.60
CA GLN A 827 -36.95 -32.37 -27.44
C GLN A 827 -36.88 -31.61 -28.78
N PRO A 828 -37.13 -32.25 -29.94
CA PRO A 828 -37.04 -31.58 -31.22
C PRO A 828 -38.23 -30.66 -31.45
N SER A 829 -37.95 -29.38 -31.71
CA SER A 829 -38.92 -28.41 -32.21
C SER A 829 -39.43 -28.84 -33.59
N GLN A 830 -40.75 -29.04 -33.69
CA GLN A 830 -41.45 -29.17 -34.96
C GLN A 830 -41.36 -27.84 -35.72
N ASN A 831 -40.82 -27.87 -36.94
CA ASN A 831 -41.13 -26.85 -37.94
C ASN A 831 -41.45 -27.56 -39.26
N PRO A 832 -42.57 -27.21 -39.92
CA PRO A 832 -43.10 -27.95 -41.05
C PRO A 832 -42.40 -27.55 -42.34
N ILE A 833 -42.62 -28.35 -43.39
CA ILE A 833 -42.16 -28.14 -44.78
C ILE A 833 -40.78 -28.72 -45.07
N ARG A 834 -40.74 -30.04 -45.26
CA ARG A 834 -40.14 -30.72 -46.44
C ARG A 834 -40.23 -32.24 -46.27
N LYS A 835 -41.38 -32.81 -46.64
CA LYS A 835 -41.48 -34.19 -47.16
C LYS A 835 -42.79 -34.33 -47.94
N LEU A 836 -42.79 -33.67 -49.09
CA LEU A 836 -43.48 -34.15 -50.28
C LEU A 836 -42.45 -35.00 -51.03
N LEU A 837 -42.89 -36.16 -51.55
CA LEU A 837 -42.15 -37.22 -52.26
C LEU A 837 -41.72 -38.44 -51.41
N ALA A 838 -42.75 -39.13 -50.94
CA ALA A 838 -43.10 -40.50 -51.32
C ALA A 838 -42.04 -41.40 -52.00
N ILE A 839 -41.89 -42.59 -51.41
CA ILE A 839 -41.97 -43.92 -52.05
C ILE A 839 -40.92 -44.21 -53.13
N CYS A 840 -39.92 -45.03 -52.79
CA CYS A 840 -39.58 -46.24 -53.55
C CYS A 840 -38.55 -47.14 -52.82
N THR A 841 -39.04 -48.34 -52.45
CA THR A 841 -38.39 -49.65 -52.60
C THR A 841 -36.98 -49.94 -52.08
N ARG A 842 -36.97 -50.79 -51.03
CA ARG A 842 -36.41 -52.16 -50.98
C ARG A 842 -35.00 -52.46 -51.51
N LYS A 843 -34.28 -53.14 -50.60
CA LYS A 843 -33.39 -54.33 -50.75
C LYS A 843 -31.87 -54.12 -50.71
N HIS A 844 -31.34 -54.69 -49.63
CA HIS A 844 -30.24 -55.68 -49.55
C HIS A 844 -28.78 -55.26 -49.37
N LYS A 845 -28.19 -55.97 -48.38
CA LYS A 845 -26.80 -56.47 -48.22
C LYS A 845 -25.72 -55.45 -47.79
N GLY A 846 -25.36 -55.48 -46.50
CA GLY A 846 -24.33 -56.37 -45.94
C GLY A 846 -22.85 -56.00 -46.18
N GLY A 847 -22.11 -55.80 -45.09
CA GLY A 847 -20.64 -55.88 -44.95
C GLY A 847 -19.86 -54.74 -45.61
N GLN A 848 -18.89 -54.07 -44.99
CA GLN A 848 -18.02 -54.34 -43.83
C GLN A 848 -17.84 -53.06 -43.02
#